data_AF-A0A9Q0XEX0-F1
#
_entry.id   AF-A0A9Q0XEX0-F1
#
_cell.length_a   1.000
_cell.length_b   1.000
_cell.length_c   1.000
_cell.angle_alpha   90.00
_cell.angle_beta   90.00
_cell.angle_gamma   90.00
#
_symmetry.space_group_name_H-M   'P 1'
#
loop_
_entity.id
_entity.type
_entity.pdbx_description
1 polymer ?
#
loop_
_entity_poly.entity_id
_entity_poly.type
_entity_poly.pdbx_seq_one_letter_code
_entity_poly.pdbx_strand_id
1 'polypeptide(L)'
;MGGGLSHNGAEGHDGRASPGPRSGAAPFREERTSSPEELRGEGLPTGPPSRGVAKHAGTICIKETAPGRSLPAAMENHASTFSGGCEYDLEKRISFLQSSPNSECQQNLPVLKKLSQNKKKSLSLSSSQLSSWPAYTPGQVILRNRKPCALPERQWTTKDTVSTSVAKPRYLEDLESYLRKELQALDLTKGKVQELKLQPYREVFEFFMEEFTTYKPLLASIKNEYDLTIAHLQQKIHSLEAVNAILVTASDQCTQQILAFQEQEKIEITQLKKDRLYLLNHIDKMKEEKISLETQVAKMRKSVAEEYLRYLNECDARKLLLLDLNEMYRLKEEMKLTNVQEHKEEDTVKLTLALKLARQDLTKAQVDLNTMRANYGDVVPRREYELQEQKYNNLAEQMTVLQKDFNDLQNEYDTMLEIHKQVAEERDQFYNDLISVQRTSTPRPQWDKCADVIAGGAERWSALSEGKTSDQLVDVLLEDLGAGLLREKETFVGKGRNEKVPIYLRCDGLVRNKKLTKKEVLAILREIWREKLASDQQKGKRSSLPEFFLTFFQRKYGDALAFDWTYSIYETIKLYRSNETMSLFYHILIGALDEGVYHAHLQQLGALLKELTAADTANTGQLTREQFVLVLKSAFPLKTEEQIQELVEAAGYKTEHDTIMYKPLFFEDEEGKTHLLAIKLRNQYVTEKQGYLCDLQNELGALMEVKPDDLRTAFCTIDHGVTEQLLDYYISCAFQVPKEQLDPAASIPVDVLIQRLMTADIRRQGVVSGDAKYLPSCTTAEDADSPANV
;
A
#
# COMPACT_ATOMS: atom_id res chain seq x y z
N MET A 1 7.44 -70.47 -5.06
CA MET A 1 7.55 -70.64 -6.52
C MET A 1 7.94 -69.27 -7.07
N GLY A 2 9.08 -69.02 -7.74
CA GLY A 2 10.20 -69.87 -8.17
C GLY A 2 10.54 -69.57 -9.63
N GLY A 3 11.80 -69.34 -10.06
CA GLY A 3 13.10 -69.17 -9.38
C GLY A 3 14.07 -68.47 -10.36
N GLY A 4 15.36 -68.22 -10.09
CA GLY A 4 16.22 -68.46 -8.92
C GLY A 4 17.69 -68.14 -9.29
N LEU A 5 18.65 -68.40 -8.37
CA LEU A 5 20.11 -68.61 -8.60
C LEU A 5 20.96 -67.45 -9.21
N SER A 6 22.22 -67.18 -8.81
CA SER A 6 22.97 -67.53 -7.58
C SER A 6 24.32 -66.79 -7.46
N HIS A 7 24.63 -66.27 -6.26
CA HIS A 7 25.95 -66.17 -5.59
C HIS A 7 27.20 -65.42 -6.17
N ASN A 8 28.10 -65.11 -5.21
CA ASN A 8 29.50 -64.63 -5.27
C ASN A 8 29.76 -63.14 -5.63
N GLY A 9 30.69 -62.40 -5.01
CA GLY A 9 31.41 -62.64 -3.73
C GLY A 9 32.92 -62.25 -3.70
N ALA A 10 33.26 -61.09 -3.12
CA ALA A 10 34.57 -60.63 -2.58
C ALA A 10 34.32 -59.21 -1.97
N GLU A 11 34.84 -58.70 -0.84
CA GLU A 11 36.12 -58.76 -0.08
C GLU A 11 37.16 -57.66 -0.43
N GLY A 12 37.74 -57.04 0.61
CA GLY A 12 38.64 -55.85 0.59
C GLY A 12 38.02 -54.65 1.35
N HIS A 13 38.49 -54.14 2.52
CA HIS A 13 39.81 -53.59 2.90
C HIS A 13 40.31 -52.49 1.93
N ASP A 14 40.75 -51.28 2.33
CA ASP A 14 40.90 -50.57 3.63
C ASP A 14 40.66 -49.06 3.33
N GLY A 15 40.66 -48.04 4.19
CA GLY A 15 40.99 -47.89 5.61
C GLY A 15 41.69 -46.53 5.87
N ARG A 16 40.98 -45.60 6.53
CA ARG A 16 41.50 -44.58 7.49
C ARG A 16 42.76 -43.75 7.14
N ALA A 17 42.60 -42.42 6.95
CA ALA A 17 43.28 -41.37 7.76
C ALA A 17 43.06 -39.92 7.29
N SER A 18 42.87 -39.00 8.24
CA SER A 18 43.37 -37.60 8.18
C SER A 18 44.60 -37.51 9.09
N PRO A 19 45.58 -36.61 8.83
CA PRO A 19 45.51 -35.25 9.42
C PRO A 19 46.18 -34.14 8.56
N GLY A 20 46.13 -32.88 9.03
CA GLY A 20 47.06 -31.79 8.63
C GLY A 20 48.32 -31.77 9.52
N PRO A 21 48.93 -30.62 9.88
CA PRO A 21 48.64 -29.22 9.47
C PRO A 21 49.94 -28.35 9.27
N ARG A 22 49.81 -27.00 9.34
CA ARG A 22 50.81 -25.94 9.70
C ARG A 22 51.62 -25.16 8.64
N SER A 23 51.54 -23.82 8.77
CA SER A 23 52.64 -22.80 8.87
C SER A 23 53.76 -22.79 7.81
N GLY A 24 54.02 -21.73 7.04
CA GLY A 24 54.09 -20.30 7.41
C GLY A 24 55.50 -19.72 7.10
N ALA A 25 55.62 -18.38 7.07
CA ALA A 25 56.84 -17.55 6.84
C ALA A 25 57.36 -17.37 5.38
N ALA A 26 57.85 -16.15 5.11
CA ALA A 26 58.55 -15.71 3.88
C ALA A 26 60.08 -15.63 4.12
N PRO A 27 60.91 -15.12 3.17
CA PRO A 27 61.23 -13.67 3.22
C PRO A 27 61.74 -13.00 1.89
N PHE A 28 61.97 -11.67 1.95
CA PHE A 28 63.01 -10.90 1.21
C PHE A 28 62.85 -10.68 -0.34
N ARG A 29 63.33 -9.60 -1.01
CA ARG A 29 64.07 -8.36 -0.61
C ARG A 29 64.09 -7.28 -1.74
N GLU A 30 63.94 -5.98 -1.40
CA GLU A 30 64.48 -4.74 -2.08
C GLU A 30 64.07 -4.43 -3.57
N GLU A 31 64.16 -3.21 -4.15
CA GLU A 31 64.56 -1.84 -3.69
C GLU A 31 63.97 -0.69 -4.59
N ARG A 32 63.96 0.58 -4.07
CA ARG A 32 64.11 1.94 -4.71
C ARG A 32 63.43 2.27 -6.08
N THR A 33 62.96 3.48 -6.44
CA THR A 33 62.92 4.89 -5.94
C THR A 33 61.91 5.69 -6.82
N SER A 34 61.52 6.98 -6.68
CA SER A 34 61.74 8.12 -5.74
C SER A 34 60.71 9.24 -6.02
N SER A 35 60.51 10.18 -5.08
CA SER A 35 59.76 11.45 -5.28
C SER A 35 60.66 12.60 -5.79
N PRO A 36 60.16 13.87 -5.94
CA PRO A 36 60.22 14.83 -4.82
C PRO A 36 59.05 15.86 -4.71
N GLU A 37 59.20 16.78 -3.74
CA GLU A 37 58.34 17.90 -3.23
C GLU A 37 57.94 18.99 -4.29
N GLU A 38 56.90 19.84 -4.13
CA GLU A 38 56.62 20.92 -3.12
C GLU A 38 57.73 22.02 -3.03
N LEU A 39 57.50 23.34 -2.85
CA LEU A 39 56.33 24.16 -2.45
C LEU A 39 56.54 25.69 -2.78
N ARG A 40 55.48 26.53 -2.79
CA ARG A 40 55.45 28.04 -2.61
C ARG A 40 55.98 28.94 -3.77
N GLY A 41 55.48 30.15 -4.09
CA GLY A 41 54.27 30.91 -3.68
C GLY A 41 54.21 32.39 -4.19
N GLU A 42 53.03 33.04 -4.08
CA GLU A 42 52.67 34.49 -4.26
C GLU A 42 52.60 35.18 -5.66
N GLY A 43 51.63 36.11 -5.82
CA GLY A 43 51.56 37.09 -6.95
C GLY A 43 50.14 37.54 -7.44
N LEU A 44 49.65 38.72 -7.01
CA LEU A 44 48.48 39.49 -7.54
C LEU A 44 48.96 40.95 -7.78
N PRO A 45 48.30 41.88 -8.54
CA PRO A 45 46.84 42.14 -8.57
C PRO A 45 46.20 42.76 -9.87
N THR A 46 44.92 43.19 -9.76
CA THR A 46 44.19 44.24 -10.55
C THR A 46 43.67 44.00 -11.99
N GLY A 47 42.63 44.77 -12.35
CA GLY A 47 41.92 44.89 -13.65
C GLY A 47 40.79 45.96 -13.53
N PRO A 48 39.72 46.04 -14.37
CA PRO A 48 39.45 45.49 -15.71
C PRO A 48 39.59 46.56 -16.86
N PRO A 49 38.60 47.35 -17.41
CA PRO A 49 37.11 47.39 -17.38
C PRO A 49 36.32 47.61 -18.73
N SER A 50 35.22 46.85 -18.89
CA SER A 50 33.88 47.29 -19.42
C SER A 50 33.51 47.42 -20.94
N ARG A 51 32.22 47.14 -21.20
CA ARG A 51 31.33 47.43 -22.38
C ARG A 51 31.58 46.69 -23.73
N GLY A 52 30.56 46.24 -24.47
CA GLY A 52 29.13 46.03 -24.11
C GLY A 52 28.10 46.07 -25.27
N VAL A 53 26.91 45.49 -25.00
CA VAL A 53 25.61 45.66 -25.73
C VAL A 53 25.45 44.87 -27.05
N ALA A 54 24.19 44.53 -27.38
CA ALA A 54 23.76 43.60 -28.44
C ALA A 54 22.55 44.15 -29.26
N LYS A 55 21.94 43.28 -30.10
CA LYS A 55 20.74 43.42 -30.97
C LYS A 55 21.02 43.75 -32.46
N HIS A 56 20.08 43.55 -33.42
CA HIS A 56 19.19 42.42 -33.78
C HIS A 56 18.28 42.85 -34.97
N ALA A 57 17.93 41.94 -35.88
CA ALA A 57 16.76 41.94 -36.81
C ALA A 57 16.63 43.01 -37.94
N GLY A 58 15.83 42.68 -38.97
CA GLY A 58 15.41 43.56 -40.09
C GLY A 58 16.08 43.26 -41.44
N THR A 59 15.82 42.17 -42.17
CA THR A 59 14.58 41.81 -42.94
C THR A 59 14.33 42.64 -44.21
N ILE A 60 14.37 42.00 -45.40
CA ILE A 60 13.44 42.08 -46.57
C ILE A 60 14.08 41.43 -47.83
N CYS A 61 13.27 40.81 -48.70
CA CYS A 61 13.69 40.12 -49.95
C CYS A 61 13.78 41.09 -51.17
N ILE A 62 14.19 40.67 -52.37
CA ILE A 62 13.31 40.13 -53.45
C ILE A 62 14.14 39.75 -54.70
N LYS A 63 13.82 38.60 -55.35
CA LYS A 63 14.32 38.10 -56.67
C LYS A 63 15.84 37.78 -56.73
N GLU A 64 16.35 36.85 -57.56
CA GLU A 64 15.98 36.44 -58.93
C GLU A 64 15.91 34.90 -59.18
N THR A 65 15.98 34.48 -60.45
CA THR A 65 15.55 33.20 -61.04
C THR A 65 16.59 32.06 -61.08
N ALA A 66 16.05 30.83 -61.21
CA ALA A 66 16.75 29.57 -61.50
C ALA A 66 17.14 29.46 -63.02
N PRO A 67 17.74 28.35 -63.54
CA PRO A 67 18.07 27.06 -62.91
C PRO A 67 19.46 26.43 -63.23
N GLY A 68 19.82 25.34 -62.54
CA GLY A 68 20.97 24.48 -62.87
C GLY A 68 20.99 23.16 -62.08
N ARG A 69 21.44 22.04 -62.68
CA ARG A 69 21.49 20.69 -62.06
C ARG A 69 22.87 20.37 -61.46
N SER A 70 22.89 19.57 -60.39
CA SER A 70 24.04 18.73 -60.00
C SER A 70 23.63 17.56 -59.08
N LEU A 71 24.53 16.58 -58.91
CA LEU A 71 24.39 15.34 -58.11
C LEU A 71 24.78 15.55 -56.63
N PRO A 72 24.54 14.56 -55.74
CA PRO A 72 25.70 13.85 -55.16
C PRO A 72 25.53 12.31 -55.08
N ALA A 73 26.42 11.61 -54.35
CA ALA A 73 26.62 10.15 -54.39
C ALA A 73 27.06 9.56 -53.02
N ALA A 74 27.50 8.28 -53.02
CA ALA A 74 27.88 7.40 -51.89
C ALA A 74 26.70 6.91 -51.03
N MET A 75 26.52 5.62 -50.70
CA MET A 75 27.40 4.53 -50.20
C MET A 75 27.85 4.68 -48.74
N GLU A 76 27.35 3.79 -47.87
CA GLU A 76 28.17 2.71 -47.31
C GLU A 76 27.30 1.56 -46.77
N ASN A 77 27.90 0.40 -46.48
CA ASN A 77 27.21 -0.85 -46.13
C ASN A 77 27.58 -1.30 -44.70
N HIS A 78 26.66 -1.98 -44.01
CA HIS A 78 27.04 -3.02 -43.05
C HIS A 78 26.10 -4.23 -43.15
N ALA A 79 26.68 -5.43 -43.07
CA ALA A 79 25.98 -6.70 -43.17
C ALA A 79 25.68 -7.30 -41.78
N SER A 80 24.81 -8.29 -41.72
CA SER A 80 24.65 -9.18 -40.57
C SER A 80 24.29 -10.59 -41.04
N THR A 81 24.90 -11.60 -40.42
CA THR A 81 24.86 -13.00 -40.86
C THR A 81 23.66 -13.74 -40.26
N PHE A 82 23.13 -14.72 -40.99
CA PHE A 82 21.85 -15.37 -40.71
C PHE A 82 21.95 -16.63 -39.83
N SER A 83 20.89 -16.87 -39.06
CA SER A 83 20.37 -18.10 -38.41
C SER A 83 21.30 -19.21 -37.88
N GLY A 84 20.86 -19.81 -36.76
CA GLY A 84 20.95 -21.25 -36.52
C GLY A 84 19.78 -21.69 -35.65
N GLY A 85 18.86 -22.51 -36.19
CA GLY A 85 17.62 -22.91 -35.52
C GLY A 85 17.48 -24.42 -35.27
N CYS A 86 16.33 -24.83 -34.73
CA CYS A 86 15.82 -26.20 -34.69
C CYS A 86 14.28 -26.17 -34.73
N GLU A 87 13.68 -27.24 -35.25
CA GLU A 87 12.29 -27.29 -35.72
C GLU A 87 11.44 -28.32 -34.93
N TYR A 88 10.33 -28.78 -35.52
CA TYR A 88 9.24 -29.61 -34.95
C TYR A 88 8.27 -28.82 -34.04
N ASP A 89 6.94 -28.92 -34.16
CA ASP A 89 6.14 -29.79 -35.05
C ASP A 89 4.84 -29.11 -35.54
N LEU A 90 4.18 -29.68 -36.56
CA LEU A 90 3.13 -29.02 -37.36
C LEU A 90 1.67 -29.39 -36.97
N GLU A 91 0.71 -28.74 -37.64
CA GLU A 91 -0.75 -28.99 -37.72
C GLU A 91 -1.62 -28.48 -36.55
N LYS A 92 -2.49 -27.48 -36.76
CA LYS A 92 -3.67 -27.60 -37.64
C LYS A 92 -4.17 -26.26 -38.20
N ARG A 93 -4.45 -26.24 -39.50
CA ARG A 93 -5.31 -25.23 -40.15
C ARG A 93 -6.78 -25.64 -40.08
N ILE A 94 -7.66 -24.74 -39.67
CA ILE A 94 -8.98 -24.56 -40.32
C ILE A 94 -9.18 -23.06 -40.53
N SER A 95 -9.45 -22.66 -41.77
CA SER A 95 -9.70 -21.27 -42.15
C SER A 95 -11.20 -21.03 -42.29
N PHE A 96 -11.71 -19.90 -41.81
CA PHE A 96 -12.93 -19.29 -42.37
C PHE A 96 -12.90 -17.76 -42.23
N LEU A 97 -12.84 -17.09 -43.38
CA LEU A 97 -13.12 -15.67 -43.55
C LEU A 97 -14.47 -15.54 -44.26
N GLN A 98 -15.41 -14.73 -43.74
CA GLN A 98 -16.33 -13.98 -44.61
C GLN A 98 -17.01 -12.79 -43.92
N SER A 99 -16.71 -11.61 -44.48
CA SER A 99 -17.41 -10.32 -44.54
C SER A 99 -18.84 -10.14 -43.98
N SER A 100 -19.04 -8.95 -43.40
CA SER A 100 -20.30 -8.30 -42.95
C SER A 100 -21.34 -8.04 -44.07
N PRO A 101 -22.55 -7.53 -43.73
CA PRO A 101 -22.78 -6.07 -43.89
C PRO A 101 -23.69 -5.38 -42.83
N ASN A 102 -23.77 -4.04 -42.90
CA ASN A 102 -24.63 -3.14 -42.08
C ASN A 102 -26.06 -2.95 -42.67
N SER A 103 -27.07 -2.63 -41.83
CA SER A 103 -28.30 -1.81 -42.09
C SER A 103 -29.30 -1.92 -40.89
N GLU A 104 -30.14 -0.98 -40.42
CA GLU A 104 -30.12 0.50 -40.28
C GLU A 104 -31.31 0.99 -39.39
N CYS A 105 -31.44 2.33 -39.19
CA CYS A 105 -32.66 3.10 -38.87
C CYS A 105 -33.58 2.76 -37.65
N GLN A 106 -33.41 3.56 -36.59
CA GLN A 106 -34.40 4.50 -36.00
C GLN A 106 -35.93 4.29 -36.20
N GLN A 107 -36.73 4.54 -35.14
CA GLN A 107 -37.69 5.67 -35.10
C GLN A 107 -38.38 5.95 -33.73
N ASN A 108 -38.31 7.24 -33.33
CA ASN A 108 -39.34 8.07 -32.65
C ASN A 108 -39.88 7.83 -31.21
N LEU A 109 -40.19 8.96 -30.55
CA LEU A 109 -40.76 9.11 -29.19
C LEU A 109 -42.30 9.27 -29.23
N PRO A 110 -42.95 9.45 -28.06
CA PRO A 110 -43.49 10.79 -27.79
C PRO A 110 -43.15 11.37 -26.41
N VAL A 111 -43.31 12.70 -26.26
CA VAL A 111 -43.01 13.50 -25.06
C VAL A 111 -44.28 14.11 -24.47
N LEU A 112 -44.44 14.17 -23.14
CA LEU A 112 -45.40 15.09 -22.53
C LEU A 112 -44.98 15.74 -21.20
N LYS A 113 -44.73 17.05 -21.32
CA LYS A 113 -44.73 18.20 -20.37
C LYS A 113 -44.79 17.99 -18.83
N LYS A 114 -43.96 18.79 -18.16
CA LYS A 114 -43.92 19.05 -16.70
C LYS A 114 -45.23 19.64 -16.14
N LEU A 115 -45.47 19.39 -14.86
CA LEU A 115 -46.01 20.40 -13.93
C LEU A 115 -45.18 20.38 -12.62
N SER A 116 -45.41 21.32 -11.70
CA SER A 116 -44.53 21.61 -10.56
C SER A 116 -45.29 21.75 -9.24
N GLN A 117 -44.71 21.28 -8.12
CA GLN A 117 -44.45 22.04 -6.89
C GLN A 117 -44.36 21.18 -5.60
N ASN A 118 -43.63 21.72 -4.62
CA ASN A 118 -43.75 21.53 -3.16
C ASN A 118 -43.20 20.28 -2.44
N LYS A 119 -41.98 20.46 -1.92
CA LYS A 119 -41.59 20.26 -0.50
C LYS A 119 -41.95 18.92 0.19
N LYS A 120 -40.91 18.10 0.44
CA LYS A 120 -40.63 17.57 1.80
C LYS A 120 -39.18 17.09 1.97
N LYS A 121 -38.58 17.56 3.07
CA LYS A 121 -37.37 17.11 3.79
C LYS A 121 -36.61 15.90 3.21
N SER A 122 -35.39 16.13 2.75
CA SER A 122 -34.36 15.08 2.65
C SER A 122 -33.89 14.67 4.04
N LEU A 123 -34.10 13.41 4.40
CA LEU A 123 -33.46 12.77 5.55
C LEU A 123 -32.26 11.97 5.03
N SER A 124 -31.05 12.47 5.28
CA SER A 124 -29.82 11.72 5.05
C SER A 124 -29.65 10.65 6.12
N LEU A 125 -29.60 9.38 5.72
CA LEU A 125 -28.93 8.34 6.51
C LEU A 125 -27.76 7.77 5.71
N SER A 126 -26.63 7.60 6.41
CA SER A 126 -25.38 7.07 5.88
C SER A 126 -25.42 5.56 5.70
N SER A 127 -24.84 5.07 4.61
CA SER A 127 -24.58 3.63 4.42
C SER A 127 -23.37 3.20 5.26
N SER A 128 -23.59 2.55 6.41
CA SER A 128 -22.51 1.92 7.19
C SER A 128 -22.99 0.91 8.25
N GLN A 129 -23.80 -0.10 7.88
CA GLN A 129 -23.93 -1.35 8.65
C GLN A 129 -24.71 -2.45 7.87
N LEU A 130 -24.02 -3.19 7.01
CA LEU A 130 -24.50 -4.48 6.52
C LEU A 130 -24.39 -5.50 7.67
N SER A 131 -25.49 -5.71 8.38
CA SER A 131 -25.58 -6.70 9.46
C SER A 131 -26.38 -7.93 8.99
N SER A 132 -25.71 -9.07 8.95
CA SER A 132 -26.21 -10.29 8.31
C SER A 132 -27.23 -11.05 9.18
N TRP A 133 -28.51 -10.67 9.10
CA TRP A 133 -29.63 -11.44 9.68
C TRP A 133 -30.86 -11.47 8.75
N PRO A 134 -31.72 -12.51 8.82
CA PRO A 134 -31.66 -13.62 9.77
C PRO A 134 -31.12 -14.94 9.19
N ALA A 135 -30.27 -15.62 9.96
CA ALA A 135 -30.02 -17.04 9.75
C ALA A 135 -31.22 -17.88 10.22
N TYR A 136 -31.48 -18.99 9.53
CA TYR A 136 -32.56 -19.92 9.86
C TYR A 136 -32.31 -20.55 11.24
N THR A 137 -33.21 -20.34 12.20
CA THR A 137 -33.14 -20.97 13.54
C THR A 137 -34.33 -21.93 13.71
N PRO A 138 -34.10 -23.26 13.79
CA PRO A 138 -35.14 -24.20 14.19
C PRO A 138 -35.65 -23.85 15.59
N GLY A 139 -36.97 -23.77 15.76
CA GLY A 139 -37.56 -23.20 16.96
C GLY A 139 -37.22 -23.96 18.25
N GLN A 140 -36.68 -23.25 19.25
CA GLN A 140 -36.39 -23.82 20.57
C GLN A 140 -36.98 -22.96 21.69
N VAL A 141 -37.95 -23.55 22.40
CA VAL A 141 -38.36 -23.31 23.80
C VAL A 141 -38.31 -21.86 24.31
N ILE A 142 -39.48 -21.23 24.40
CA ILE A 142 -39.66 -20.01 25.20
C ILE A 142 -39.40 -20.33 26.68
N LEU A 143 -38.30 -19.82 27.23
CA LEU A 143 -37.95 -19.93 28.64
C LEU A 143 -38.99 -19.22 29.52
N ARG A 144 -39.80 -20.00 30.25
CA ARG A 144 -40.63 -19.52 31.36
C ARG A 144 -39.73 -19.01 32.50
N ASN A 145 -39.42 -17.71 32.52
CA ASN A 145 -38.78 -17.07 33.67
C ASN A 145 -39.24 -15.61 33.87
N ARG A 146 -40.45 -15.44 34.42
CA ARG A 146 -40.79 -14.29 35.27
C ARG A 146 -41.34 -14.82 36.59
N LYS A 147 -40.70 -14.42 37.70
CA LYS A 147 -41.12 -14.80 39.06
C LYS A 147 -42.46 -14.12 39.39
N PRO A 148 -43.45 -14.80 39.97
CA PRO A 148 -44.61 -14.14 40.55
C PRO A 148 -44.18 -13.27 41.75
N CYS A 149 -44.68 -12.04 41.83
CA CYS A 149 -44.56 -11.25 43.05
C CYS A 149 -45.55 -11.80 44.08
N ALA A 150 -45.04 -12.41 45.16
CA ALA A 150 -45.86 -12.91 46.25
C ALA A 150 -46.25 -11.77 47.21
N LEU A 151 -47.54 -11.46 47.27
CA LEU A 151 -48.21 -10.66 48.33
C LEU A 151 -49.73 -10.98 48.24
N PRO A 152 -50.45 -10.98 49.38
CA PRO A 152 -50.44 -12.17 50.21
C PRO A 152 -51.75 -12.96 50.08
N GLU A 153 -51.66 -14.26 50.38
CA GLU A 153 -52.80 -15.16 50.49
C GLU A 153 -53.70 -14.72 51.66
N ARG A 154 -54.65 -13.82 51.38
CA ARG A 154 -55.60 -13.33 52.37
C ARG A 154 -56.58 -14.43 52.70
N GLN A 155 -56.25 -15.25 53.70
CA GLN A 155 -57.14 -16.22 54.31
C GLN A 155 -58.48 -15.54 54.64
N TRP A 156 -59.52 -15.84 53.85
CA TRP A 156 -60.88 -15.50 54.23
C TRP A 156 -61.26 -16.47 55.34
N THR A 157 -61.30 -15.95 56.57
CA THR A 157 -61.75 -16.72 57.72
C THR A 157 -63.16 -17.22 57.45
N THR A 158 -63.33 -18.55 57.45
CA THR A 158 -64.60 -19.21 57.20
C THR A 158 -65.56 -18.95 58.36
N LYS A 159 -66.20 -17.78 58.33
CA LYS A 159 -67.36 -17.48 59.16
C LYS A 159 -68.60 -18.01 58.47
N ASP A 160 -69.48 -18.62 59.24
CA ASP A 160 -70.64 -19.35 58.75
C ASP A 160 -71.60 -18.47 57.95
N THR A 161 -71.61 -18.66 56.63
CA THR A 161 -72.78 -18.34 55.80
C THR A 161 -73.60 -19.61 55.64
N VAL A 162 -74.75 -19.61 56.31
CA VAL A 162 -75.78 -20.65 56.30
C VAL A 162 -76.00 -21.23 54.89
N SER A 163 -76.14 -22.56 54.83
CA SER A 163 -76.44 -23.32 53.62
C SER A 163 -77.86 -23.09 53.11
N THR A 164 -78.16 -21.90 52.61
CA THR A 164 -79.34 -21.64 51.77
C THR A 164 -79.12 -22.25 50.38
N SER A 165 -79.56 -23.49 50.21
CA SER A 165 -79.63 -24.19 48.93
C SER A 165 -80.69 -23.58 48.01
N VAL A 166 -80.42 -22.37 47.50
CA VAL A 166 -81.16 -21.82 46.36
C VAL A 166 -80.81 -22.66 45.15
N ALA A 167 -81.77 -23.42 44.62
CA ALA A 167 -81.57 -24.20 43.41
C ALA A 167 -81.13 -23.28 42.26
N LYS A 168 -80.22 -23.75 41.39
CA LYS A 168 -79.85 -23.00 40.19
C LYS A 168 -81.13 -22.66 39.40
N PRO A 169 -81.26 -21.44 38.84
CA PRO A 169 -82.32 -21.16 37.89
C PRO A 169 -82.19 -22.11 36.71
N ARG A 170 -83.26 -22.84 36.36
CA ARG A 170 -83.22 -23.89 35.29
C ARG A 170 -82.61 -23.37 33.99
N TYR A 171 -82.95 -22.14 33.59
CA TYR A 171 -82.39 -21.48 32.42
C TYR A 171 -80.86 -21.41 32.40
N LEU A 172 -80.22 -21.22 33.56
CA LEU A 172 -78.75 -21.26 33.67
C LEU A 172 -78.20 -22.68 33.49
N GLU A 173 -78.90 -23.69 34.00
CA GLU A 173 -78.53 -25.10 33.79
C GLU A 173 -78.70 -25.51 32.32
N ASP A 174 -79.76 -25.04 31.67
CA ASP A 174 -80.05 -25.25 30.25
C ASP A 174 -78.97 -24.60 29.37
N LEU A 175 -78.64 -23.32 29.59
CA LEU A 175 -77.56 -22.60 28.89
C LEU A 175 -76.18 -23.26 29.11
N GLU A 176 -75.84 -23.63 30.35
CA GLU A 176 -74.61 -24.38 30.63
C GLU A 176 -74.60 -25.74 29.92
N SER A 177 -75.76 -26.39 29.74
CA SER A 177 -75.88 -27.66 29.03
C SER A 177 -75.70 -27.50 27.51
N TYR A 178 -76.24 -26.42 26.92
CA TYR A 178 -76.06 -26.06 25.51
C TYR A 178 -74.58 -25.77 25.24
N LEU A 179 -73.96 -24.88 26.04
CA LEU A 179 -72.54 -24.55 25.95
C LEU A 179 -71.66 -25.80 26.00
N ARG A 180 -71.97 -26.74 26.91
CA ARG A 180 -71.23 -28.00 27.05
C ARG A 180 -71.40 -28.95 25.86
N LYS A 181 -72.55 -28.94 25.17
CA LYS A 181 -72.77 -29.73 23.94
C LYS A 181 -72.04 -29.13 22.76
N GLU A 182 -72.20 -27.83 22.51
CA GLU A 182 -71.55 -27.16 21.37
C GLU A 182 -70.02 -27.18 21.48
N LEU A 183 -69.45 -26.96 22.66
CA LEU A 183 -68.01 -27.09 22.88
C LEU A 183 -67.48 -28.53 22.74
N GLN A 184 -68.35 -29.56 22.81
CA GLN A 184 -68.01 -30.95 22.50
C GLN A 184 -68.19 -31.32 21.02
N ALA A 185 -69.00 -30.56 20.27
CA ALA A 185 -69.18 -30.71 18.83
C ALA A 185 -68.07 -30.06 17.99
N LEU A 186 -67.29 -29.13 18.57
CA LEU A 186 -66.19 -28.45 17.87
C LEU A 186 -65.01 -29.38 17.56
N ASP A 187 -64.66 -29.44 16.28
CA ASP A 187 -63.44 -30.10 15.78
C ASP A 187 -62.17 -29.33 16.19
N LEU A 188 -61.50 -29.84 17.23
CA LEU A 188 -60.28 -29.26 17.79
C LEU A 188 -59.02 -29.50 16.93
N THR A 189 -59.08 -30.26 15.82
CA THR A 189 -57.87 -30.53 15.00
C THR A 189 -57.53 -29.41 14.02
N LYS A 190 -58.44 -28.45 13.80
CA LYS A 190 -58.22 -27.33 12.87
C LYS A 190 -57.58 -26.14 13.57
N GLY A 191 -56.53 -25.58 12.95
CA GLY A 191 -55.52 -24.68 13.56
C GLY A 191 -55.96 -23.30 14.07
N LYS A 192 -57.25 -23.08 14.34
CA LYS A 192 -57.82 -21.85 14.93
C LYS A 192 -58.70 -22.15 16.15
N VAL A 193 -58.30 -23.15 16.95
CA VAL A 193 -59.06 -23.70 18.10
C VAL A 193 -59.65 -22.63 19.03
N GLN A 194 -58.92 -21.55 19.31
CA GLN A 194 -59.41 -20.50 20.21
C GLN A 194 -60.46 -19.58 19.54
N GLU A 195 -60.37 -19.33 18.23
CA GLU A 195 -61.39 -18.58 17.48
C GLU A 195 -62.66 -19.41 17.32
N LEU A 196 -62.54 -20.71 17.02
CA LEU A 196 -63.67 -21.63 16.91
C LEU A 196 -64.47 -21.72 18.22
N LYS A 197 -63.77 -21.73 19.37
CA LYS A 197 -64.41 -21.72 20.70
C LYS A 197 -65.20 -20.44 20.99
N LEU A 198 -64.83 -19.28 20.43
CA LEU A 198 -65.54 -18.02 20.70
C LEU A 198 -66.99 -18.05 20.19
N GLN A 199 -67.33 -18.88 19.20
CA GLN A 199 -68.66 -18.92 18.62
C GLN A 199 -69.74 -19.48 19.58
N PRO A 200 -69.59 -20.67 20.21
CA PRO A 200 -70.53 -21.10 21.25
C PRO A 200 -70.64 -20.15 22.46
N TYR A 201 -69.53 -19.53 22.89
CA TYR A 201 -69.58 -18.54 23.98
C TYR A 201 -70.35 -17.26 23.57
N ARG A 202 -70.21 -16.83 22.31
CA ARG A 202 -70.96 -15.70 21.73
C ARG A 202 -72.46 -15.98 21.69
N GLU A 203 -72.87 -17.15 21.21
CA GLU A 203 -74.28 -17.55 21.13
C GLU A 203 -74.93 -17.65 22.50
N VAL A 204 -74.25 -18.31 23.46
CA VAL A 204 -74.72 -18.44 24.85
C VAL A 204 -74.80 -17.08 25.55
N PHE A 205 -73.92 -16.14 25.21
CA PHE A 205 -73.99 -14.78 25.74
C PHE A 205 -75.12 -13.95 25.10
N GLU A 206 -75.44 -14.13 23.81
CA GLU A 206 -76.66 -13.56 23.22
C GLU A 206 -77.92 -14.10 23.91
N PHE A 207 -78.08 -15.43 24.03
CA PHE A 207 -79.21 -16.04 24.75
C PHE A 207 -79.29 -15.57 26.22
N PHE A 208 -78.16 -15.36 26.88
CA PHE A 208 -78.12 -14.76 28.22
C PHE A 208 -78.63 -13.31 28.21
N MET A 209 -78.19 -12.47 27.27
CA MET A 209 -78.65 -11.08 27.14
C MET A 209 -80.12 -10.95 26.76
N GLU A 210 -80.72 -11.94 26.09
CA GLU A 210 -82.11 -11.87 25.64
C GLU A 210 -83.13 -11.76 26.79
N GLU A 211 -82.89 -12.47 27.89
CA GLU A 211 -83.73 -12.45 29.10
C GLU A 211 -83.64 -11.13 29.89
N PHE A 212 -82.49 -10.44 29.86
CA PHE A 212 -82.27 -9.22 30.66
C PHE A 212 -82.82 -7.96 29.99
N THR A 213 -84.13 -7.92 29.74
CA THR A 213 -84.85 -6.84 29.04
C THR A 213 -84.43 -5.41 29.45
N THR A 214 -84.23 -5.14 30.74
CA THR A 214 -83.80 -3.83 31.27
C THR A 214 -82.33 -3.49 31.00
N TYR A 215 -81.44 -4.48 30.89
CA TYR A 215 -79.98 -4.28 30.78
C TYR A 215 -79.42 -4.66 29.40
N LYS A 216 -80.20 -5.33 28.54
CA LYS A 216 -79.84 -5.76 27.18
C LYS A 216 -79.16 -4.65 26.35
N PRO A 217 -79.60 -3.37 26.36
CA PRO A 217 -78.92 -2.31 25.59
C PRO A 217 -77.47 -2.06 26.02
N LEU A 218 -77.19 -2.13 27.33
CA LEU A 218 -75.84 -1.92 27.86
C LEU A 218 -74.93 -3.12 27.56
N LEU A 219 -75.42 -4.34 27.78
CA LEU A 219 -74.66 -5.56 27.51
C LEU A 219 -74.37 -5.72 26.01
N ALA A 220 -75.35 -5.41 25.14
CA ALA A 220 -75.16 -5.41 23.69
C ALA A 220 -74.16 -4.33 23.24
N SER A 221 -74.17 -3.14 23.84
CA SER A 221 -73.17 -2.10 23.58
C SER A 221 -71.76 -2.55 23.97
N ILE A 222 -71.59 -3.18 25.13
CA ILE A 222 -70.30 -3.71 25.59
C ILE A 222 -69.80 -4.82 24.64
N LYS A 223 -70.69 -5.74 24.23
CA LYS A 223 -70.36 -6.78 23.25
C LYS A 223 -69.94 -6.18 21.90
N ASN A 224 -70.67 -5.18 21.41
CA ASN A 224 -70.38 -4.53 20.13
C ASN A 224 -68.96 -3.93 20.08
N GLU A 225 -68.51 -3.28 21.17
CA GLU A 225 -67.13 -2.75 21.25
C GLU A 225 -66.07 -3.86 21.19
N TYR A 226 -66.30 -4.99 21.87
CA TYR A 226 -65.39 -6.15 21.75
C TYR A 226 -65.43 -6.78 20.36
N ASP A 227 -66.60 -6.89 19.73
CA ASP A 227 -66.77 -7.44 18.39
C ASP A 227 -66.06 -6.57 17.32
N LEU A 228 -66.23 -5.25 17.38
CA LEU A 228 -65.51 -4.30 16.53
C LEU A 228 -63.99 -4.36 16.75
N THR A 229 -63.55 -4.48 18.01
CA THR A 229 -62.12 -4.60 18.35
C THR A 229 -61.52 -5.89 17.81
N ILE A 230 -62.22 -7.02 17.91
CA ILE A 230 -61.79 -8.31 17.36
C ILE A 230 -61.70 -8.23 15.82
N ALA A 231 -62.71 -7.66 15.16
CA ALA A 231 -62.69 -7.48 13.70
C ALA A 231 -61.52 -6.60 13.24
N HIS A 232 -61.24 -5.49 13.95
CA HIS A 232 -60.09 -4.63 13.67
C HIS A 232 -58.75 -5.35 13.84
N LEU A 233 -58.58 -6.14 14.91
CA LEU A 233 -57.39 -6.94 15.14
C LEU A 233 -57.21 -8.03 14.06
N GLN A 234 -58.28 -8.70 13.66
CA GLN A 234 -58.25 -9.65 12.55
C GLN A 234 -57.86 -8.98 11.22
N GLN A 235 -58.43 -7.82 10.89
CA GLN A 235 -58.06 -7.07 9.68
C GLN A 235 -56.56 -6.68 9.71
N LYS A 236 -56.05 -6.26 10.87
CA LYS A 236 -54.64 -5.92 11.08
C LYS A 236 -53.72 -7.14 10.89
N ILE A 237 -54.12 -8.33 11.35
CA ILE A 237 -53.38 -9.58 11.13
C ILE A 237 -53.28 -9.89 9.63
N HIS A 238 -54.39 -9.91 8.89
CA HIS A 238 -54.37 -10.17 7.44
C HIS A 238 -53.50 -9.15 6.67
N SER A 239 -53.49 -7.88 7.07
CA SER A 239 -52.62 -6.87 6.45
C SER A 239 -51.13 -7.08 6.74
N LEU A 240 -50.78 -7.59 7.92
CA LEU A 240 -49.40 -7.97 8.27
C LEU A 240 -48.97 -9.25 7.54
N GLU A 241 -49.86 -10.23 7.39
CA GLU A 241 -49.61 -11.45 6.60
C GLU A 241 -49.32 -11.12 5.13
N ALA A 242 -50.10 -10.20 4.52
CA ALA A 242 -49.85 -9.74 3.16
C ALA A 242 -48.50 -9.02 3.00
N VAL A 243 -48.11 -8.18 3.96
CA VAL A 243 -46.79 -7.51 3.97
C VAL A 243 -45.66 -8.52 4.18
N ASN A 244 -45.84 -9.52 5.05
CA ASN A 244 -44.87 -10.58 5.28
C ASN A 244 -44.63 -11.42 4.01
N ALA A 245 -45.68 -11.74 3.24
CA ALA A 245 -45.54 -12.45 1.97
C ALA A 245 -44.71 -11.66 0.94
N ILE A 246 -44.90 -10.35 0.85
CA ILE A 246 -44.09 -9.46 0.01
C ILE A 246 -42.63 -9.42 0.52
N LEU A 247 -42.42 -9.33 1.83
CA LEU A 247 -41.09 -9.30 2.44
C LEU A 247 -40.30 -10.60 2.20
N VAL A 248 -40.95 -11.76 2.32
CA VAL A 248 -40.35 -13.06 1.98
C VAL A 248 -39.99 -13.09 0.50
N THR A 249 -40.91 -12.71 -0.39
CA THR A 249 -40.64 -12.69 -1.84
C THR A 249 -39.47 -11.77 -2.21
N ALA A 250 -39.35 -10.60 -1.57
CA ALA A 250 -38.24 -9.67 -1.77
C ALA A 250 -36.93 -10.22 -1.19
N SER A 251 -36.97 -10.87 -0.02
CA SER A 251 -35.82 -11.57 0.57
C SER A 251 -35.29 -12.66 -0.36
N ASP A 252 -36.19 -13.51 -0.88
CA ASP A 252 -35.84 -14.58 -1.80
C ASP A 252 -35.17 -14.03 -3.07
N GLN A 253 -35.73 -12.97 -3.67
CA GLN A 253 -35.13 -12.27 -4.81
C GLN A 253 -33.72 -11.72 -4.50
N CYS A 254 -33.52 -11.10 -3.34
CA CYS A 254 -32.19 -10.66 -2.91
C CYS A 254 -31.20 -11.82 -2.74
N THR A 255 -31.63 -12.95 -2.15
CA THR A 255 -30.74 -14.13 -2.03
C THR A 255 -30.40 -14.73 -3.39
N GLN A 256 -31.33 -14.77 -4.34
CA GLN A 256 -31.08 -15.22 -5.72
C GLN A 256 -30.07 -14.32 -6.44
N GLN A 257 -30.17 -13.00 -6.26
CA GLN A 257 -29.19 -12.05 -6.81
C GLN A 257 -27.79 -12.27 -6.20
N ILE A 258 -27.69 -12.42 -4.87
CA ILE A 258 -26.42 -12.70 -4.19
C ILE A 258 -25.77 -13.99 -4.70
N LEU A 259 -26.56 -15.06 -4.86
CA LEU A 259 -26.07 -16.34 -5.40
C LEU A 259 -25.62 -16.22 -6.87
N ALA A 260 -26.32 -15.44 -7.69
CA ALA A 260 -25.93 -15.18 -9.07
C ALA A 260 -24.61 -14.41 -9.18
N PHE A 261 -24.41 -13.37 -8.35
CA PHE A 261 -23.13 -12.66 -8.28
C PHE A 261 -21.99 -13.58 -7.81
N GLN A 262 -22.20 -14.38 -6.76
CA GLN A 262 -21.20 -15.33 -6.26
C GLN A 262 -20.79 -16.39 -7.28
N GLU A 263 -21.69 -16.81 -8.18
CA GLU A 263 -21.32 -17.75 -9.25
C GLU A 263 -20.54 -17.05 -10.38
N GLN A 264 -20.92 -15.81 -10.73
CA GLN A 264 -20.16 -15.00 -11.69
C GLN A 264 -18.74 -14.70 -11.18
N GLU A 265 -18.59 -14.34 -9.91
CA GLU A 265 -17.30 -14.14 -9.24
C GLU A 265 -16.43 -15.40 -9.29
N LYS A 266 -17.00 -16.60 -9.05
CA LYS A 266 -16.26 -17.86 -9.18
C LYS A 266 -15.75 -18.07 -10.61
N ILE A 267 -16.60 -17.84 -11.61
CA ILE A 267 -16.23 -18.00 -13.03
C ILE A 267 -15.05 -17.08 -13.36
N GLU A 268 -15.16 -15.80 -13.01
CA GLU A 268 -14.09 -14.80 -13.21
C GLU A 268 -12.80 -15.19 -12.46
N ILE A 269 -12.87 -15.56 -11.19
CA ILE A 269 -11.73 -16.04 -10.41
C ILE A 269 -11.08 -17.28 -11.03
N THR A 270 -11.85 -18.21 -11.61
CA THR A 270 -11.25 -19.36 -12.32
C THR A 270 -10.61 -18.97 -13.65
N GLN A 271 -11.09 -17.93 -14.32
CA GLN A 271 -10.48 -17.43 -15.56
C GLN A 271 -9.17 -16.69 -15.25
N LEU A 272 -9.19 -15.72 -14.33
CA LEU A 272 -7.99 -15.00 -13.86
C LEU A 272 -6.90 -15.95 -13.33
N LYS A 273 -7.27 -17.10 -12.74
CA LYS A 273 -6.31 -18.15 -12.34
C LYS A 273 -5.65 -18.86 -13.52
N LYS A 274 -6.36 -19.12 -14.62
CA LYS A 274 -5.78 -19.66 -15.86
C LYS A 274 -4.85 -18.64 -16.51
N ASP A 275 -5.30 -17.39 -16.59
CA ASP A 275 -4.55 -16.31 -17.26
C ASP A 275 -3.26 -15.99 -16.48
N ARG A 276 -3.32 -15.99 -15.14
CA ARG A 276 -2.11 -15.94 -14.29
C ARG A 276 -1.16 -17.10 -14.55
N LEU A 277 -1.66 -18.33 -14.72
CA LEU A 277 -0.81 -19.51 -14.99
C LEU A 277 -0.17 -19.43 -16.38
N TYR A 278 -0.92 -18.98 -17.39
CA TYR A 278 -0.42 -18.73 -18.74
C TYR A 278 0.70 -17.67 -18.73
N LEU A 279 0.48 -16.54 -18.06
CA LEU A 279 1.48 -15.47 -17.95
C LEU A 279 2.73 -15.92 -17.19
N LEU A 280 2.60 -16.73 -16.14
CA LEU A 280 3.76 -17.31 -15.44
C LEU A 280 4.58 -18.22 -16.37
N ASN A 281 3.93 -19.15 -17.07
CA ASN A 281 4.60 -20.03 -18.03
C ASN A 281 5.29 -19.24 -19.16
N HIS A 282 4.68 -18.15 -19.63
CA HIS A 282 5.28 -17.28 -20.64
C HIS A 282 6.49 -16.52 -20.08
N ILE A 283 6.39 -15.96 -18.86
CA ILE A 283 7.52 -15.32 -18.16
C ILE A 283 8.70 -16.28 -18.00
N ASP A 284 8.45 -17.54 -17.65
CA ASP A 284 9.52 -18.53 -17.47
C ASP A 284 10.16 -18.95 -18.80
N LYS A 285 9.37 -19.09 -19.89
CA LYS A 285 9.92 -19.25 -21.25
C LYS A 285 10.83 -18.08 -21.66
N MET A 286 10.40 -16.83 -21.42
CA MET A 286 11.20 -15.64 -21.73
C MET A 286 12.49 -15.56 -20.90
N LYS A 287 12.50 -16.08 -19.65
CA LYS A 287 13.73 -16.21 -18.84
C LYS A 287 14.69 -17.25 -19.42
N GLU A 288 14.18 -18.40 -19.86
CA GLU A 288 15.01 -19.47 -20.44
C GLU A 288 15.64 -19.03 -21.77
N GLU A 289 14.86 -18.37 -22.63
CA GLU A 289 15.36 -17.72 -23.86
C GLU A 289 16.44 -16.68 -23.56
N LYS A 290 16.23 -15.83 -22.55
CA LYS A 290 17.24 -14.87 -22.11
C LYS A 290 18.55 -15.56 -21.67
N ILE A 291 18.47 -16.60 -20.85
CA ILE A 291 19.66 -17.33 -20.35
C ILE A 291 20.40 -18.02 -21.51
N SER A 292 19.67 -18.55 -22.50
CA SER A 292 20.24 -19.11 -23.73
C SER A 292 21.00 -18.05 -24.54
N LEU A 293 20.40 -16.87 -24.76
CA LEU A 293 21.02 -15.75 -25.46
C LEU A 293 22.24 -15.18 -24.70
N GLU A 294 22.17 -15.03 -23.38
CA GLU A 294 23.31 -14.61 -22.56
C GLU A 294 24.48 -15.61 -22.67
N THR A 295 24.18 -16.91 -22.71
CA THR A 295 25.17 -17.97 -22.93
C THR A 295 25.79 -17.90 -24.33
N GLN A 296 24.98 -17.64 -25.37
CA GLN A 296 25.46 -17.46 -26.74
C GLN A 296 26.37 -16.22 -26.86
N VAL A 297 25.98 -15.09 -26.24
CA VAL A 297 26.78 -13.86 -26.18
C VAL A 297 28.10 -14.09 -25.45
N ALA A 298 28.10 -14.83 -24.34
CA ALA A 298 29.33 -15.20 -23.63
C ALA A 298 30.27 -16.05 -24.52
N LYS A 299 29.72 -17.03 -25.25
CA LYS A 299 30.47 -17.85 -26.22
C LYS A 299 31.05 -17.01 -27.36
N MET A 300 30.28 -16.09 -27.93
CA MET A 300 30.75 -15.18 -28.99
C MET A 300 31.86 -14.25 -28.49
N ARG A 301 31.71 -13.64 -27.30
CA ARG A 301 32.75 -12.82 -26.67
C ARG A 301 34.05 -13.60 -26.46
N LYS A 302 33.98 -14.85 -26.02
CA LYS A 302 35.15 -15.73 -25.88
C LYS A 302 35.82 -16.00 -27.24
N SER A 303 35.04 -16.36 -28.26
CA SER A 303 35.56 -16.60 -29.61
C SER A 303 36.25 -15.36 -30.19
N VAL A 304 35.65 -14.17 -30.02
CA VAL A 304 36.24 -12.90 -30.47
C VAL A 304 37.55 -12.60 -29.74
N ALA A 305 37.63 -12.83 -28.43
CA ALA A 305 38.88 -12.68 -27.68
C ALA A 305 39.97 -13.68 -28.13
N GLU A 306 39.60 -14.91 -28.48
CA GLU A 306 40.51 -15.91 -29.04
C GLU A 306 41.04 -15.50 -30.44
N GLU A 307 40.21 -14.95 -31.32
CA GLU A 307 40.66 -14.44 -32.62
C GLU A 307 41.56 -13.19 -32.48
N TYR A 308 41.23 -12.26 -31.57
CA TYR A 308 42.11 -11.11 -31.28
C TYR A 308 43.49 -11.56 -30.78
N LEU A 309 43.55 -12.59 -29.93
CA LEU A 309 44.82 -13.15 -29.46
C LEU A 309 45.61 -13.80 -30.61
N ARG A 310 44.95 -14.52 -31.53
CA ARG A 310 45.62 -15.07 -32.74
C ARG A 310 46.16 -13.96 -33.64
N TYR A 311 45.40 -12.88 -33.85
CA TYR A 311 45.84 -11.73 -34.65
C TYR A 311 47.09 -11.07 -34.04
N LEU A 312 47.14 -10.86 -32.72
CA LEU A 312 48.32 -10.33 -32.04
C LEU A 312 49.54 -11.24 -32.23
N ASN A 313 49.38 -12.55 -32.00
CA ASN A 313 50.45 -13.54 -32.20
C ASN A 313 50.96 -13.55 -33.66
N GLU A 314 50.08 -13.39 -34.65
CA GLU A 314 50.47 -13.31 -36.06
C GLU A 314 51.20 -11.98 -36.38
N CYS A 315 50.76 -10.87 -35.81
CA CYS A 315 51.44 -9.58 -35.94
C CYS A 315 52.87 -9.62 -35.38
N ASP A 316 53.09 -10.23 -34.22
CA ASP A 316 54.43 -10.37 -33.64
C ASP A 316 55.30 -11.34 -34.45
N ALA A 317 54.75 -12.44 -34.97
CA ALA A 317 55.46 -13.34 -35.88
C ALA A 317 55.88 -12.65 -37.20
N ARG A 318 54.97 -11.87 -37.81
CA ARG A 318 55.27 -11.05 -39.01
C ARG A 318 56.35 -9.99 -38.72
N LYS A 319 56.32 -9.38 -37.54
CA LYS A 319 57.32 -8.40 -37.09
C LYS A 319 58.70 -9.02 -36.92
N LEU A 320 58.79 -10.25 -36.40
CA LEU A 320 60.05 -10.99 -36.30
C LEU A 320 60.62 -11.33 -37.69
N LEU A 321 59.78 -11.87 -38.59
CA LEU A 321 60.19 -12.19 -39.97
C LEU A 321 60.66 -10.96 -40.76
N LEU A 322 60.10 -9.78 -40.49
CA LEU A 322 60.56 -8.51 -41.09
C LEU A 322 61.94 -8.07 -40.59
N LEU A 323 62.32 -8.40 -39.36
CA LEU A 323 63.67 -8.16 -38.85
C LEU A 323 64.67 -9.10 -39.53
N ASP A 324 64.38 -10.40 -39.55
CA ASP A 324 65.21 -11.42 -40.21
C ASP A 324 65.43 -11.12 -41.70
N LEU A 325 64.37 -10.70 -42.39
CA LEU A 325 64.42 -10.33 -43.80
C LEU A 325 65.33 -9.11 -44.04
N ASN A 326 65.27 -8.09 -43.16
CA ASN A 326 66.08 -6.89 -43.27
C ASN A 326 67.57 -7.19 -42.97
N GLU A 327 67.83 -8.07 -42.01
CA GLU A 327 69.17 -8.62 -41.74
C GLU A 327 69.76 -9.29 -42.99
N MET A 328 68.99 -10.17 -43.63
CA MET A 328 69.36 -10.84 -44.88
C MET A 328 69.57 -9.89 -46.07
N TYR A 329 68.85 -8.75 -46.13
CA TYR A 329 69.09 -7.74 -47.15
C TYR A 329 70.43 -7.02 -46.96
N ARG A 330 70.83 -6.68 -45.73
CA ARG A 330 72.15 -6.06 -45.46
C ARG A 330 73.30 -6.94 -45.94
N LEU A 331 73.29 -8.20 -45.51
CA LEU A 331 74.28 -9.22 -45.91
C LEU A 331 74.34 -9.43 -47.44
N LYS A 332 73.22 -9.25 -48.14
CA LYS A 332 73.13 -9.38 -49.60
C LYS A 332 73.61 -8.13 -50.34
N GLU A 333 73.42 -6.93 -49.77
CA GLU A 333 73.97 -5.68 -50.31
C GLU A 333 75.50 -5.68 -50.21
N GLU A 334 76.04 -6.16 -49.09
CA GLU A 334 77.48 -6.36 -48.87
C GLU A 334 78.12 -7.31 -49.92
N MET A 335 77.44 -8.41 -50.28
CA MET A 335 77.91 -9.31 -51.34
C MET A 335 77.86 -8.70 -52.75
N LYS A 336 76.86 -7.87 -53.07
CA LYS A 336 76.72 -7.28 -54.42
C LYS A 336 77.86 -6.36 -54.81
N LEU A 337 78.51 -5.70 -53.85
CA LEU A 337 79.57 -4.72 -54.12
C LEU A 337 80.83 -5.30 -54.77
N THR A 338 80.92 -6.63 -54.91
CA THR A 338 82.13 -7.35 -55.36
C THR A 338 82.15 -7.75 -56.84
N ASN A 339 81.04 -7.64 -57.60
CA ASN A 339 80.97 -8.28 -58.92
C ASN A 339 80.08 -7.55 -59.96
N VAL A 340 80.69 -6.61 -60.70
CA VAL A 340 80.16 -6.08 -61.98
C VAL A 340 81.34 -5.75 -62.91
N GLN A 341 81.39 -6.36 -64.11
CA GLN A 341 82.28 -5.96 -65.20
C GLN A 341 81.71 -6.34 -66.57
N GLU A 342 82.03 -5.54 -67.59
CA GLU A 342 81.91 -5.79 -69.04
C GLU A 342 80.52 -5.98 -69.72
N HIS A 343 79.98 -4.84 -70.16
CA HIS A 343 79.85 -4.45 -71.58
C HIS A 343 79.30 -5.42 -72.67
N LYS A 344 78.30 -4.89 -73.42
CA LYS A 344 78.35 -4.53 -74.87
C LYS A 344 79.53 -5.08 -75.70
N GLU A 345 79.41 -5.42 -76.99
CA GLU A 345 78.33 -5.27 -77.99
C GLU A 345 78.61 -6.19 -79.19
N GLU A 346 77.58 -6.58 -79.95
CA GLU A 346 77.69 -7.25 -81.27
C GLU A 346 76.37 -6.95 -82.02
N ASP A 347 76.33 -6.58 -83.31
CA ASP A 347 76.98 -7.12 -84.52
C ASP A 347 76.19 -8.30 -85.14
N THR A 348 76.30 -8.43 -86.46
CA THR A 348 75.55 -9.29 -87.39
C THR A 348 75.58 -10.78 -87.06
N VAL A 349 76.58 -11.25 -86.31
CA VAL A 349 76.59 -12.59 -85.69
C VAL A 349 75.34 -12.78 -84.83
N LYS A 350 74.91 -11.78 -84.05
CA LYS A 350 73.66 -11.83 -83.29
C LYS A 350 72.42 -12.02 -84.14
N LEU A 351 72.39 -11.63 -85.41
CA LEU A 351 71.20 -11.84 -86.25
C LEU A 351 71.10 -13.30 -86.73
N THR A 352 72.24 -13.92 -87.07
CA THR A 352 72.26 -15.37 -87.39
C THR A 352 72.12 -16.24 -86.15
N LEU A 353 72.64 -15.80 -85.01
CA LEU A 353 72.40 -16.38 -83.70
C LEU A 353 70.92 -16.22 -83.30
N ALA A 354 70.30 -15.07 -83.52
CA ALA A 354 68.87 -14.83 -83.29
C ALA A 354 67.97 -15.67 -84.20
N LEU A 355 68.40 -16.00 -85.42
CA LEU A 355 67.67 -16.93 -86.29
C LEU A 355 67.82 -18.39 -85.84
N LYS A 356 68.99 -18.77 -85.29
CA LYS A 356 69.16 -20.08 -84.61
C LYS A 356 68.36 -20.15 -83.32
N LEU A 357 68.39 -19.10 -82.49
CA LEU A 357 67.59 -18.94 -81.28
C LEU A 357 66.10 -18.99 -81.63
N ALA A 358 65.58 -18.16 -82.54
CA ALA A 358 64.17 -18.22 -82.95
C ALA A 358 63.73 -19.61 -83.48
N ARG A 359 64.62 -20.41 -84.08
CA ARG A 359 64.33 -21.82 -84.42
C ARG A 359 64.36 -22.74 -83.21
N GLN A 360 65.33 -22.56 -82.31
CA GLN A 360 65.45 -23.30 -81.05
C GLN A 360 64.29 -22.98 -80.09
N ASP A 361 63.93 -21.71 -79.96
CA ASP A 361 62.78 -21.15 -79.25
C ASP A 361 61.46 -21.57 -79.90
N LEU A 362 61.38 -21.71 -81.24
CA LEU A 362 60.22 -22.34 -81.87
C LEU A 362 60.11 -23.82 -81.45
N THR A 363 61.18 -24.61 -81.52
CA THR A 363 61.14 -26.00 -81.02
C THR A 363 60.89 -26.08 -79.51
N LYS A 364 61.41 -25.14 -78.73
CA LYS A 364 61.18 -25.05 -77.28
C LYS A 364 59.72 -24.70 -77.00
N ALA A 365 59.19 -23.66 -77.63
CA ALA A 365 57.77 -23.30 -77.54
C ALA A 365 56.85 -24.41 -78.07
N GLN A 366 57.28 -25.23 -79.03
CA GLN A 366 56.54 -26.42 -79.49
C GLN A 366 56.57 -27.55 -78.46
N VAL A 367 57.72 -27.78 -77.80
CA VAL A 367 57.86 -28.72 -76.67
C VAL A 367 57.10 -28.24 -75.45
N ASP A 368 57.15 -26.96 -75.12
CA ASP A 368 56.40 -26.30 -74.05
C ASP A 368 54.90 -26.35 -74.39
N LEU A 369 54.46 -26.13 -75.64
CA LEU A 369 53.07 -26.33 -76.07
C LEU A 369 52.63 -27.79 -75.94
N ASN A 370 53.48 -28.75 -76.28
CA ASN A 370 53.16 -30.17 -76.12
C ASN A 370 53.16 -30.60 -74.64
N THR A 371 54.03 -30.03 -73.82
CA THR A 371 54.11 -30.26 -72.37
C THR A 371 52.93 -29.63 -71.65
N MET A 372 52.56 -28.40 -72.01
CA MET A 372 51.31 -27.77 -71.60
C MET A 372 50.12 -28.61 -72.08
N ARG A 373 50.08 -29.04 -73.34
CA ARG A 373 48.97 -29.88 -73.86
C ARG A 373 48.86 -31.25 -73.16
N ALA A 374 49.95 -31.81 -72.67
CA ALA A 374 49.95 -33.01 -71.83
C ALA A 374 49.48 -32.69 -70.40
N ASN A 375 50.08 -31.71 -69.74
CA ASN A 375 49.73 -31.25 -68.39
C ASN A 375 48.28 -30.75 -68.31
N TYR A 376 47.75 -30.21 -69.41
CA TYR A 376 46.39 -29.69 -69.55
C TYR A 376 45.42 -30.70 -70.18
N GLY A 377 45.82 -31.95 -70.39
CA GLY A 377 44.94 -33.02 -70.86
C GLY A 377 43.94 -33.49 -69.80
N ASP A 378 44.30 -33.40 -68.52
CA ASP A 378 43.54 -33.89 -67.36
C ASP A 378 43.22 -32.78 -66.32
N VAL A 379 43.16 -31.49 -66.70
CA VAL A 379 42.78 -30.45 -65.72
C VAL A 379 41.30 -30.55 -65.38
N VAL A 380 41.02 -30.93 -64.13
CA VAL A 380 39.70 -31.27 -63.60
C VAL A 380 39.09 -32.47 -64.34
N PRO A 381 39.34 -33.71 -63.88
CA PRO A 381 38.57 -34.88 -64.28
C PRO A 381 37.08 -34.58 -64.23
N ARG A 382 36.34 -34.90 -65.29
CA ARG A 382 34.92 -34.51 -65.47
C ARG A 382 34.02 -34.78 -64.25
N ARG A 383 34.30 -35.86 -63.51
CA ARG A 383 33.61 -36.25 -62.26
C ARG A 383 33.77 -35.22 -61.14
N GLU A 384 34.90 -34.53 -61.05
CA GLU A 384 35.16 -33.46 -60.08
C GLU A 384 34.43 -32.17 -60.46
N TYR A 385 34.36 -31.86 -61.76
CA TYR A 385 33.54 -30.76 -62.27
C TYR A 385 32.05 -31.00 -61.97
N GLU A 386 31.51 -32.17 -62.34
CA GLU A 386 30.11 -32.53 -62.09
C GLU A 386 29.77 -32.56 -60.58
N LEU A 387 30.71 -33.00 -59.73
CA LEU A 387 30.58 -32.93 -58.27
C LEU A 387 30.58 -31.48 -57.74
N GLN A 388 31.39 -30.60 -58.33
CA GLN A 388 31.46 -29.19 -57.92
C GLN A 388 30.27 -28.37 -58.43
N GLU A 389 29.75 -28.71 -59.61
CA GLU A 389 28.49 -28.19 -60.16
C GLU A 389 27.29 -28.61 -59.30
N GLN A 390 27.22 -29.88 -58.87
CA GLN A 390 26.20 -30.33 -57.92
C GLN A 390 26.26 -29.59 -56.58
N LYS A 391 27.46 -29.36 -56.02
CA LYS A 391 27.63 -28.55 -54.81
C LYS A 391 27.20 -27.09 -55.03
N TYR A 392 27.53 -26.50 -56.17
CA TYR A 392 27.16 -25.12 -56.50
C TYR A 392 25.63 -24.98 -56.61
N ASN A 393 24.96 -25.89 -57.32
CA ASN A 393 23.51 -25.89 -57.49
C ASN A 393 22.80 -26.08 -56.14
N ASN A 394 23.26 -27.02 -55.31
CA ASN A 394 22.71 -27.25 -53.97
C ASN A 394 22.92 -26.02 -53.05
N LEU A 395 24.08 -25.37 -53.10
CA LEU A 395 24.35 -24.14 -52.36
C LEU A 395 23.52 -22.95 -52.86
N ALA A 396 23.24 -22.88 -54.17
CA ALA A 396 22.34 -21.88 -54.75
C ALA A 396 20.89 -22.10 -54.31
N GLU A 397 20.41 -23.35 -54.32
CA GLU A 397 19.09 -23.72 -53.77
C GLU A 397 18.99 -23.34 -52.29
N GLN A 398 19.96 -23.71 -51.46
CA GLN A 398 20.04 -23.29 -50.05
C GLN A 398 19.99 -21.76 -49.90
N MET A 399 20.74 -21.02 -50.73
CA MET A 399 20.71 -19.55 -50.69
C MET A 399 19.32 -18.99 -51.05
N THR A 400 18.59 -19.59 -52.00
CA THR A 400 17.22 -19.16 -52.32
C THR A 400 16.21 -19.47 -51.21
N VAL A 401 16.39 -20.58 -50.48
CA VAL A 401 15.58 -20.92 -49.30
C VAL A 401 15.86 -19.93 -48.18
N LEU A 402 17.13 -19.74 -47.78
CA LEU A 402 17.52 -18.80 -46.73
C LEU A 402 17.09 -17.35 -47.04
N GLN A 403 17.14 -16.94 -48.31
CA GLN A 403 16.65 -15.62 -48.73
C GLN A 403 15.12 -15.49 -48.61
N LYS A 404 14.36 -16.57 -48.83
CA LYS A 404 12.91 -16.59 -48.59
C LYS A 404 12.63 -16.54 -47.08
N ASP A 405 13.31 -17.36 -46.29
CA ASP A 405 13.11 -17.44 -44.85
C ASP A 405 13.46 -16.12 -44.14
N PHE A 406 14.49 -15.41 -44.63
CA PHE A 406 14.78 -14.04 -44.20
C PHE A 406 13.62 -13.07 -44.49
N ASN A 407 13.05 -13.13 -45.71
CA ASN A 407 11.93 -12.25 -46.08
C ASN A 407 10.67 -12.56 -45.26
N ASP A 408 10.37 -13.84 -45.03
CA ASP A 408 9.22 -14.28 -44.24
C ASP A 408 9.39 -13.84 -42.77
N LEU A 409 10.57 -14.03 -42.18
CA LEU A 409 10.90 -13.55 -40.83
C LEU A 409 10.84 -12.02 -40.72
N GLN A 410 11.24 -11.28 -41.77
CA GLN A 410 11.10 -9.82 -41.80
C GLN A 410 9.62 -9.39 -41.80
N ASN A 411 8.77 -10.07 -42.59
CA ASN A 411 7.33 -9.81 -42.58
C ASN A 411 6.71 -10.11 -41.20
N GLU A 412 7.11 -11.22 -40.55
CA GLU A 412 6.66 -11.54 -39.18
C GLU A 412 7.08 -10.44 -38.19
N TYR A 413 8.34 -10.00 -38.23
CA TYR A 413 8.84 -8.91 -37.39
C TYR A 413 8.04 -7.61 -37.59
N ASP A 414 7.78 -7.21 -38.84
CA ASP A 414 7.02 -5.99 -39.14
C ASP A 414 5.56 -6.09 -38.65
N THR A 415 4.92 -7.26 -38.73
CA THR A 415 3.58 -7.46 -38.15
C THR A 415 3.59 -7.45 -36.62
N MET A 416 4.59 -8.05 -35.97
CA MET A 416 4.74 -8.02 -34.51
C MET A 416 5.01 -6.60 -33.99
N LEU A 417 5.79 -5.81 -34.72
CA LEU A 417 6.05 -4.41 -34.42
C LEU A 417 4.77 -3.56 -34.52
N GLU A 418 3.89 -3.85 -35.48
CA GLU A 418 2.60 -3.16 -35.64
C GLU A 418 1.61 -3.55 -34.53
N ILE A 419 1.49 -4.84 -34.18
CA ILE A 419 0.70 -5.31 -33.05
C ILE A 419 1.17 -4.66 -31.74
N HIS A 420 2.48 -4.55 -31.52
CA HIS A 420 3.03 -3.89 -30.33
C HIS A 420 2.65 -2.40 -30.24
N LYS A 421 2.60 -1.66 -31.36
CA LYS A 421 2.10 -0.27 -31.36
C LYS A 421 0.63 -0.22 -30.95
N GLN A 422 -0.21 -1.07 -31.56
CA GLN A 422 -1.65 -1.10 -31.28
C GLN A 422 -1.93 -1.42 -29.80
N VAL A 423 -1.26 -2.41 -29.22
CA VAL A 423 -1.39 -2.75 -27.79
C VAL A 423 -0.89 -1.61 -26.88
N ALA A 424 0.13 -0.85 -27.29
CA ALA A 424 0.58 0.32 -26.54
C ALA A 424 -0.43 1.48 -26.61
N GLU A 425 -1.03 1.71 -27.78
CA GLU A 425 -2.10 2.71 -27.97
C GLU A 425 -3.39 2.33 -27.21
N GLU A 426 -3.78 1.06 -27.20
CA GLU A 426 -4.91 0.54 -26.41
C GLU A 426 -4.66 0.71 -24.90
N ARG A 427 -3.46 0.34 -24.41
CA ARG A 427 -3.05 0.56 -23.01
C ARG A 427 -3.19 2.02 -22.61
N ASP A 428 -2.73 2.94 -23.46
CA ASP A 428 -2.75 4.36 -23.17
C ASP A 428 -4.17 4.96 -23.27
N GLN A 429 -5.03 4.41 -24.13
CA GLN A 429 -6.48 4.70 -24.12
C GLN A 429 -7.13 4.24 -22.81
N PHE A 430 -6.96 2.98 -22.41
CA PHE A 430 -7.51 2.45 -21.15
C PHE A 430 -7.01 3.22 -19.91
N TYR A 431 -5.76 3.68 -19.90
CA TYR A 431 -5.22 4.51 -18.83
C TYR A 431 -5.89 5.90 -18.76
N ASN A 432 -6.12 6.54 -19.91
CA ASN A 432 -6.85 7.81 -19.98
C ASN A 432 -8.32 7.65 -19.58
N ASP A 433 -8.99 6.57 -19.99
CA ASP A 433 -10.37 6.26 -19.59
C ASP A 433 -10.48 5.94 -18.10
N LEU A 434 -9.52 5.21 -17.52
CA LEU A 434 -9.46 4.99 -16.06
C LEU A 434 -9.36 6.31 -15.29
N ILE A 435 -8.53 7.25 -15.75
CA ILE A 435 -8.45 8.61 -15.19
C ILE A 435 -9.77 9.37 -15.36
N SER A 436 -10.44 9.23 -16.50
CA SER A 436 -11.75 9.85 -16.78
C SER A 436 -12.86 9.32 -15.86
N VAL A 437 -12.94 8.00 -15.69
CA VAL A 437 -13.87 7.32 -14.78
C VAL A 437 -13.57 7.68 -13.32
N GLN A 438 -12.31 7.74 -12.91
CA GLN A 438 -11.93 8.16 -11.56
C GLN A 438 -12.32 9.61 -11.27
N ARG A 439 -12.12 10.53 -12.22
CA ARG A 439 -12.51 11.94 -12.10
C ARG A 439 -14.03 12.16 -12.04
N THR A 440 -14.80 11.33 -12.74
CA THR A 440 -16.26 11.44 -12.82
C THR A 440 -16.99 10.70 -11.70
N SER A 441 -16.44 9.58 -11.21
CA SER A 441 -17.02 8.79 -10.10
C SER A 441 -16.89 9.49 -8.74
N THR A 442 -15.80 10.23 -8.52
CA THR A 442 -15.63 11.10 -7.34
C THR A 442 -15.39 12.54 -7.78
N PRO A 443 -16.45 13.33 -8.05
CA PRO A 443 -16.29 14.74 -8.39
C PRO A 443 -15.71 15.49 -7.19
N ARG A 444 -14.44 15.90 -7.29
CA ARG A 444 -13.77 16.64 -6.21
C ARG A 444 -14.52 17.96 -5.92
N PRO A 445 -14.60 18.40 -4.65
CA PRO A 445 -15.12 19.71 -4.32
C PRO A 445 -14.41 20.82 -5.09
N GLN A 446 -15.16 21.81 -5.57
CA GLN A 446 -14.61 23.00 -6.21
C GLN A 446 -14.09 23.96 -5.13
N TRP A 447 -12.89 23.65 -4.64
CA TRP A 447 -12.25 24.34 -3.51
C TRP A 447 -12.14 25.85 -3.69
N ASP A 448 -12.08 26.36 -4.92
CA ASP A 448 -12.04 27.80 -5.22
C ASP A 448 -13.23 28.56 -4.61
N LYS A 449 -14.42 27.93 -4.60
CA LYS A 449 -15.65 28.49 -4.02
C LYS A 449 -15.59 28.66 -2.49
N CYS A 450 -14.64 28.04 -1.82
CA CYS A 450 -14.46 28.21 -0.37
C CYS A 450 -13.92 29.60 -0.03
N ALA A 451 -13.23 30.26 -0.96
CA ALA A 451 -12.82 31.66 -0.84
C ALA A 451 -14.01 32.61 -0.62
N ASP A 452 -15.17 32.32 -1.20
CA ASP A 452 -16.38 33.15 -1.07
C ASP A 452 -17.07 33.00 0.31
N VAL A 453 -16.77 31.92 1.04
CA VAL A 453 -17.45 31.54 2.29
C VAL A 453 -16.57 31.81 3.52
N ILE A 454 -15.25 31.77 3.36
CA ILE A 454 -14.27 31.96 4.44
C ILE A 454 -14.11 33.44 4.78
N ALA A 455 -14.20 33.77 6.07
CA ALA A 455 -13.90 35.10 6.57
C ALA A 455 -12.42 35.44 6.33
N GLY A 456 -12.13 36.29 5.34
CA GLY A 456 -10.77 36.61 4.88
C GLY A 456 -10.50 36.29 3.40
N GLY A 457 -11.46 35.70 2.68
CA GLY A 457 -11.42 35.63 1.22
C GLY A 457 -10.35 34.70 0.63
N ALA A 458 -10.05 34.93 -0.65
CA ALA A 458 -9.13 34.10 -1.44
C ALA A 458 -7.68 34.06 -0.92
N GLU A 459 -7.17 35.17 -0.38
CA GLU A 459 -5.80 35.23 0.17
C GLU A 459 -5.68 34.32 1.39
N ARG A 460 -6.61 34.44 2.36
CA ARG A 460 -6.65 33.58 3.54
C ARG A 460 -6.91 32.12 3.17
N TRP A 461 -7.78 31.85 2.20
CA TRP A 461 -8.02 30.48 1.74
C TRP A 461 -6.79 29.87 1.05
N SER A 462 -6.02 30.66 0.28
CA SER A 462 -4.76 30.20 -0.33
C SER A 462 -3.76 29.78 0.75
N ALA A 463 -3.51 30.64 1.74
CA ALA A 463 -2.63 30.32 2.88
C ALA A 463 -3.14 29.17 3.76
N LEU A 464 -4.46 28.94 3.81
CA LEU A 464 -5.06 27.82 4.52
C LEU A 464 -5.06 26.50 3.72
N SER A 465 -4.92 26.53 2.39
CA SER A 465 -5.01 25.36 1.51
C SER A 465 -3.66 24.91 0.94
N GLU A 466 -2.64 25.77 0.97
CA GLU A 466 -1.28 25.46 0.53
C GLU A 466 -0.74 24.17 1.19
N GLY A 467 -0.22 23.26 0.35
CA GLY A 467 0.37 21.99 0.77
C GLY A 467 -0.60 20.92 1.29
N LYS A 468 -1.92 21.15 1.30
CA LYS A 468 -2.89 20.22 1.91
C LYS A 468 -3.60 19.32 0.90
N THR A 469 -3.89 18.09 1.32
CA THR A 469 -4.72 17.14 0.57
C THR A 469 -6.20 17.52 0.63
N SER A 470 -6.99 17.08 -0.34
CA SER A 470 -8.44 17.38 -0.39
C SER A 470 -9.24 16.86 0.82
N ASP A 471 -8.72 15.90 1.58
CA ASP A 471 -9.34 15.43 2.83
C ASP A 471 -9.04 16.41 3.98
N GLN A 472 -7.77 16.79 4.15
CA GLN A 472 -7.35 17.83 5.11
C GLN A 472 -8.00 19.20 4.85
N LEU A 473 -8.37 19.51 3.60
CA LEU A 473 -9.17 20.70 3.28
C LEU A 473 -10.60 20.63 3.85
N VAL A 474 -11.21 19.43 3.99
CA VAL A 474 -12.51 19.28 4.67
C VAL A 474 -12.38 19.68 6.14
N ASP A 475 -11.39 19.15 6.86
CA ASP A 475 -11.16 19.50 8.27
C ASP A 475 -10.93 21.00 8.45
N VAL A 476 -10.12 21.64 7.58
CA VAL A 476 -9.87 23.09 7.63
C VAL A 476 -11.16 23.91 7.42
N LEU A 477 -12.07 23.47 6.55
CA LEU A 477 -13.39 24.11 6.40
C LEU A 477 -14.28 23.90 7.62
N LEU A 478 -14.33 22.67 8.15
CA LEU A 478 -15.11 22.34 9.34
C LEU A 478 -14.63 23.14 10.56
N GLU A 479 -13.31 23.36 10.68
CA GLU A 479 -12.71 24.24 11.67
C GLU A 479 -13.15 25.70 11.52
N ASP A 480 -13.04 26.30 10.33
CA ASP A 480 -13.33 27.74 10.17
C ASP A 480 -14.82 28.05 10.29
N LEU A 481 -15.68 27.24 9.65
CA LEU A 481 -17.13 27.34 9.75
C LEU A 481 -17.60 27.07 11.19
N GLY A 482 -17.04 26.04 11.83
CA GLY A 482 -17.31 25.74 13.23
C GLY A 482 -16.83 26.83 14.18
N ALA A 483 -15.72 27.51 13.87
CA ALA A 483 -15.18 28.62 14.67
C ALA A 483 -16.03 29.89 14.55
N GLY A 484 -16.69 30.11 13.41
CA GLY A 484 -17.73 31.13 13.28
C GLY A 484 -18.93 30.81 14.18
N LEU A 485 -19.55 29.65 13.97
CA LEU A 485 -20.72 29.19 14.73
C LEU A 485 -20.47 29.12 16.25
N LEU A 486 -19.25 28.75 16.67
CA LEU A 486 -18.86 28.68 18.08
C LEU A 486 -18.61 30.08 18.68
N ARG A 487 -18.28 31.11 17.89
CA ARG A 487 -18.26 32.52 18.36
C ARG A 487 -19.65 33.13 18.42
N GLU A 488 -20.57 32.76 17.53
CA GLU A 488 -21.96 33.23 17.57
C GLU A 488 -22.66 32.69 18.83
N LYS A 489 -22.54 31.39 19.08
CA LYS A 489 -23.18 30.68 20.20
C LYS A 489 -22.81 31.24 21.58
N GLU A 490 -23.80 31.79 22.29
CA GLU A 490 -23.59 32.41 23.62
C GLU A 490 -23.60 31.42 24.78
N THR A 491 -24.35 30.33 24.68
CA THR A 491 -24.48 29.32 25.74
C THR A 491 -24.42 27.89 25.21
N PHE A 492 -23.91 26.99 26.05
CA PHE A 492 -23.94 25.55 25.89
C PHE A 492 -25.01 24.94 26.80
N VAL A 493 -25.61 23.83 26.38
CA VAL A 493 -26.51 23.03 27.23
C VAL A 493 -25.66 22.02 27.99
N GLY A 494 -25.83 21.96 29.31
CA GLY A 494 -25.16 21.01 30.18
C GLY A 494 -25.55 19.56 29.86
N LYS A 495 -24.56 18.66 29.84
CA LYS A 495 -24.72 17.22 29.56
C LYS A 495 -25.33 16.42 30.72
N GLY A 496 -25.55 17.06 31.87
CA GLY A 496 -26.16 16.48 33.06
C GLY A 496 -25.17 15.80 34.01
N ARG A 497 -25.59 15.61 35.27
CA ARG A 497 -24.76 15.02 36.35
C ARG A 497 -24.58 13.49 36.33
N ASN A 498 -24.92 12.80 35.24
CA ASN A 498 -24.81 11.34 35.16
C ASN A 498 -23.34 10.89 35.28
N GLU A 499 -23.08 9.78 35.96
CA GLU A 499 -21.74 9.19 36.13
C GLU A 499 -21.04 8.92 34.79
N LYS A 500 -21.80 8.58 33.74
CA LYS A 500 -21.28 8.37 32.38
C LYS A 500 -20.82 9.66 31.68
N VAL A 501 -21.14 10.84 32.22
CA VAL A 501 -20.62 12.13 31.73
C VAL A 501 -19.27 12.39 32.42
N PRO A 502 -18.22 12.83 31.69
CA PRO A 502 -16.96 13.21 32.31
C PRO A 502 -17.15 14.31 33.35
N ILE A 503 -16.45 14.24 34.48
CA ILE A 503 -16.63 15.14 35.64
C ILE A 503 -16.57 16.63 35.28
N TYR A 504 -15.64 17.03 34.42
CA TYR A 504 -15.50 18.41 33.93
C TYR A 504 -16.69 18.88 33.06
N LEU A 505 -17.65 18.01 32.73
CA LEU A 505 -18.90 18.34 32.05
C LEU A 505 -20.16 18.04 32.89
N ARG A 506 -20.06 17.55 34.13
CA ARG A 506 -21.22 17.19 35.00
C ARG A 506 -21.96 18.41 35.56
N CYS A 507 -22.59 19.18 34.68
CA CYS A 507 -23.41 20.34 34.99
C CYS A 507 -24.78 20.23 34.28
N ASP A 508 -25.83 20.79 34.90
CA ASP A 508 -27.18 20.89 34.35
C ASP A 508 -27.49 22.36 34.00
N GLY A 509 -28.41 22.59 33.07
CA GLY A 509 -28.84 23.94 32.68
C GLY A 509 -27.99 24.55 31.56
N LEU A 510 -27.86 25.88 31.57
CA LEU A 510 -27.12 26.65 30.56
C LEU A 510 -25.78 27.14 31.11
N VAL A 511 -24.73 26.86 30.36
CA VAL A 511 -23.33 27.22 30.65
C VAL A 511 -22.89 28.28 29.66
N ARG A 512 -22.21 29.36 30.08
CA ARG A 512 -21.87 30.47 29.17
C ARG A 512 -20.59 30.17 28.40
N ASN A 513 -20.62 30.47 27.11
CA ASN A 513 -19.45 30.41 26.26
C ASN A 513 -18.54 31.62 26.52
N LYS A 514 -17.26 31.37 26.79
CA LYS A 514 -16.23 32.42 26.93
C LYS A 514 -15.73 32.97 25.60
N LYS A 515 -16.09 32.34 24.46
CA LYS A 515 -15.75 32.76 23.08
C LYS A 515 -14.24 32.92 22.83
N LEU A 516 -13.45 32.01 23.40
CA LEU A 516 -11.98 32.06 23.43
C LEU A 516 -11.33 31.99 22.05
N THR A 517 -10.19 32.65 21.88
CA THR A 517 -9.36 32.51 20.67
C THR A 517 -8.43 31.29 20.72
N LYS A 518 -7.89 30.86 19.55
CA LYS A 518 -6.91 29.76 19.47
C LYS A 518 -5.73 29.99 20.46
N LYS A 519 -5.19 31.21 20.49
CA LYS A 519 -4.05 31.60 21.32
C LYS A 519 -4.34 31.51 22.82
N GLU A 520 -5.50 32.02 23.25
CA GLU A 520 -5.95 31.93 24.66
C GLU A 520 -6.07 30.47 25.11
N VAL A 521 -6.68 29.61 24.29
CA VAL A 521 -6.81 28.19 24.62
C VAL A 521 -5.43 27.54 24.75
N LEU A 522 -4.50 27.78 23.83
CA LEU A 522 -3.14 27.22 23.90
C LEU A 522 -2.37 27.69 25.14
N ALA A 523 -2.44 28.99 25.47
CA ALA A 523 -1.83 29.52 26.68
C ALA A 523 -2.37 28.82 27.94
N ILE A 524 -3.68 28.60 28.01
CA ILE A 524 -4.33 27.88 29.11
C ILE A 524 -3.93 26.39 29.12
N LEU A 525 -3.82 25.73 27.97
CA LEU A 525 -3.37 24.33 27.88
C LEU A 525 -1.91 24.15 28.35
N ARG A 526 -0.99 25.03 27.91
CA ARG A 526 0.41 25.05 28.38
C ARG A 526 0.48 25.32 29.89
N GLU A 527 -0.38 26.19 30.42
CA GLU A 527 -0.47 26.46 31.87
C GLU A 527 -1.01 25.27 32.67
N ILE A 528 -2.04 24.57 32.17
CA ILE A 528 -2.58 23.34 32.77
C ILE A 528 -1.50 22.26 32.86
N TRP A 529 -0.76 22.01 31.79
CA TRP A 529 0.34 21.02 31.82
C TRP A 529 1.42 21.39 32.84
N ARG A 530 1.81 22.66 32.89
CA ARG A 530 2.81 23.17 33.84
C ARG A 530 2.38 22.99 35.30
N GLU A 531 1.15 23.39 35.65
CA GLU A 531 0.63 23.18 37.01
C GLU A 531 0.37 21.71 37.34
N LYS A 532 0.02 20.88 36.35
CA LYS A 532 -0.16 19.44 36.54
C LYS A 532 1.17 18.75 36.85
N LEU A 533 2.20 19.02 36.05
CA LEU A 533 3.53 18.46 36.24
C LEU A 533 4.08 18.81 37.63
N ALA A 534 3.99 20.09 38.04
CA ALA A 534 4.38 20.53 39.37
C ALA A 534 3.53 19.88 40.48
N SER A 535 2.21 19.76 40.30
CA SER A 535 1.33 19.11 41.29
C SER A 535 1.56 17.61 41.42
N ASP A 536 1.91 16.91 40.35
CA ASP A 536 2.13 15.46 40.36
C ASP A 536 3.52 15.13 40.93
N GLN A 537 4.53 15.97 40.65
CA GLN A 537 5.83 15.95 41.33
C GLN A 537 5.66 16.12 42.85
N GLN A 538 4.95 17.18 43.30
CA GLN A 538 4.72 17.45 44.73
C GLN A 538 3.96 16.34 45.47
N LYS A 539 3.12 15.57 44.75
CA LYS A 539 2.32 14.47 45.34
C LYS A 539 2.98 13.10 45.25
N GLY A 540 4.07 12.96 44.48
CA GLY A 540 4.70 11.67 44.18
C GLY A 540 3.81 10.67 43.42
N LYS A 541 2.63 11.08 42.96
CA LYS A 541 1.65 10.25 42.25
C LYS A 541 0.90 11.08 41.21
N ARG A 542 0.83 10.57 39.97
CA ARG A 542 0.10 11.20 38.87
C ARG A 542 -1.39 11.28 39.19
N SER A 543 -1.98 12.47 39.00
CA SER A 543 -3.42 12.71 39.09
C SER A 543 -4.10 12.53 37.74
N SER A 544 -5.39 12.17 37.74
CA SER A 544 -6.17 11.97 36.51
C SER A 544 -6.38 13.31 35.79
N LEU A 545 -6.05 13.41 34.49
CA LEU A 545 -6.20 14.67 33.74
C LEU A 545 -7.64 15.25 33.80
N PRO A 546 -8.72 14.47 33.62
CA PRO A 546 -10.09 14.93 33.86
C PRO A 546 -10.36 15.54 35.24
N GLU A 547 -9.72 15.04 36.30
CA GLU A 547 -9.88 15.55 37.68
C GLU A 547 -9.07 16.83 37.88
N PHE A 548 -7.82 16.82 37.41
CA PHE A 548 -6.96 17.99 37.44
C PHE A 548 -7.56 19.16 36.65
N PHE A 549 -8.09 18.89 35.45
CA PHE A 549 -8.69 19.88 34.56
C PHE A 549 -9.86 20.62 35.23
N LEU A 550 -10.78 19.91 35.89
CA LEU A 550 -11.87 20.56 36.65
C LEU A 550 -11.31 21.33 37.86
N THR A 551 -10.43 20.70 38.64
CA THR A 551 -9.83 21.28 39.86
C THR A 551 -9.07 22.59 39.58
N PHE A 552 -8.40 22.68 38.43
CA PHE A 552 -7.69 23.88 37.97
C PHE A 552 -8.63 25.08 37.79
N PHE A 553 -9.75 24.91 37.09
CA PHE A 553 -10.70 26.01 36.90
C PHE A 553 -11.48 26.35 38.18
N GLN A 554 -11.78 25.36 39.04
CA GLN A 554 -12.32 25.61 40.37
C GLN A 554 -11.36 26.46 41.22
N ARG A 555 -10.06 26.14 41.22
CA ARG A 555 -9.02 26.90 41.93
C ARG A 555 -8.87 28.33 41.42
N LYS A 556 -8.91 28.57 40.10
CA LYS A 556 -8.66 29.89 39.50
C LYS A 556 -9.88 30.80 39.40
N TYR A 557 -11.08 30.25 39.22
CA TYR A 557 -12.29 31.04 38.94
C TYR A 557 -13.49 30.69 39.83
N GLY A 558 -13.36 29.72 40.73
CA GLY A 558 -14.45 29.24 41.60
C GLY A 558 -15.44 28.32 40.88
N ASP A 559 -16.13 27.49 41.66
CA ASP A 559 -17.05 26.44 41.16
C ASP A 559 -18.12 26.96 40.20
N ALA A 560 -18.66 28.14 40.47
CA ALA A 560 -19.71 28.77 39.67
C ALA A 560 -19.26 29.16 38.24
N LEU A 561 -17.95 29.34 38.02
CA LEU A 561 -17.39 29.68 36.70
C LEU A 561 -16.55 28.55 36.09
N ALA A 562 -16.17 27.54 36.86
CA ALA A 562 -15.39 26.40 36.38
C ALA A 562 -16.08 25.67 35.22
N PHE A 563 -17.41 25.56 35.24
CA PHE A 563 -18.16 24.97 34.14
C PHE A 563 -18.21 25.85 32.87
N ASP A 564 -18.29 27.19 32.99
CA ASP A 564 -18.18 28.09 31.82
C ASP A 564 -16.85 27.85 31.07
N TRP A 565 -15.74 27.76 31.81
CA TRP A 565 -14.40 27.57 31.24
C TRP A 565 -14.20 26.18 30.65
N THR A 566 -14.50 25.12 31.41
CA THR A 566 -14.32 23.72 30.98
C THR A 566 -15.15 23.39 29.74
N TYR A 567 -16.41 23.85 29.64
CA TYR A 567 -17.21 23.69 28.42
C TYR A 567 -16.65 24.47 27.24
N SER A 568 -16.26 25.74 27.44
CA SER A 568 -15.73 26.59 26.37
C SER A 568 -14.44 26.01 25.79
N ILE A 569 -13.52 25.54 26.64
CA ILE A 569 -12.28 24.91 26.19
C ILE A 569 -12.58 23.56 25.54
N TYR A 570 -13.39 22.69 26.17
CA TYR A 570 -13.72 21.36 25.65
C TYR A 570 -14.33 21.41 24.23
N GLU A 571 -15.31 22.29 23.98
CA GLU A 571 -15.91 22.40 22.64
C GLU A 571 -14.97 23.08 21.63
N THR A 572 -13.97 23.87 22.09
CA THR A 572 -12.96 24.50 21.21
C THR A 572 -11.84 23.54 20.80
N ILE A 573 -11.27 22.76 21.73
CA ILE A 573 -10.24 21.75 21.41
C ILE A 573 -10.80 20.58 20.59
N LYS A 574 -12.10 20.29 20.75
CA LYS A 574 -12.85 19.29 19.98
C LYS A 574 -13.10 19.72 18.53
N LEU A 575 -13.09 21.04 18.27
CA LEU A 575 -13.24 21.62 16.93
C LEU A 575 -11.91 21.56 16.18
N TYR A 576 -10.84 22.08 16.77
CA TYR A 576 -9.54 22.25 16.10
C TYR A 576 -8.70 20.95 16.13
N ARG A 577 -8.93 20.07 15.16
CA ARG A 577 -8.18 18.80 15.00
C ARG A 577 -6.81 18.98 14.33
N SER A 578 -6.66 20.02 13.49
CA SER A 578 -5.44 20.30 12.74
C SER A 578 -4.36 20.98 13.57
N ASN A 579 -4.62 21.30 14.84
CA ASN A 579 -3.62 21.75 15.80
C ASN A 579 -3.20 20.53 16.63
N GLU A 580 -1.92 20.13 16.57
CA GLU A 580 -1.46 18.89 17.21
C GLU A 580 -1.67 18.90 18.73
N THR A 581 -1.42 20.04 19.37
CA THR A 581 -1.39 20.19 20.82
C THR A 581 -2.78 20.25 21.45
N MET A 582 -3.74 20.94 20.81
CA MET A 582 -5.16 20.87 21.16
C MET A 582 -5.74 19.47 20.92
N SER A 583 -5.40 18.86 19.78
CA SER A 583 -5.86 17.52 19.41
C SER A 583 -5.35 16.47 20.39
N LEU A 584 -4.06 16.48 20.74
CA LEU A 584 -3.47 15.57 21.73
C LEU A 584 -4.10 15.76 23.12
N PHE A 585 -4.26 17.01 23.57
CA PHE A 585 -4.92 17.29 24.84
C PHE A 585 -6.38 16.80 24.85
N TYR A 586 -7.14 16.99 23.78
CA TYR A 586 -8.51 16.50 23.64
C TYR A 586 -8.59 14.97 23.76
N HIS A 587 -7.72 14.24 23.04
CA HIS A 587 -7.71 12.77 23.07
C HIS A 587 -7.35 12.21 24.46
N ILE A 588 -6.42 12.83 25.19
CA ILE A 588 -6.11 12.43 26.57
C ILE A 588 -7.26 12.80 27.53
N LEU A 589 -7.86 13.98 27.37
CA LEU A 589 -8.97 14.46 28.21
C LEU A 589 -10.24 13.57 28.09
N ILE A 590 -10.48 12.95 26.94
CA ILE A 590 -11.57 11.98 26.76
C ILE A 590 -11.18 10.52 27.08
N GLY A 591 -9.91 10.25 27.43
CA GLY A 591 -9.40 8.90 27.70
C GLY A 591 -9.18 8.03 26.45
N ALA A 592 -9.03 8.63 25.27
CA ALA A 592 -8.68 7.93 24.02
C ALA A 592 -7.16 7.75 23.82
N LEU A 593 -6.35 8.48 24.59
CA LEU A 593 -4.90 8.28 24.72
C LEU A 593 -4.52 8.39 26.20
N ASP A 594 -3.47 7.67 26.61
CA ASP A 594 -2.87 7.82 27.93
C ASP A 594 -2.00 9.08 27.99
N GLU A 595 -1.87 9.64 29.19
CA GLU A 595 -1.02 10.79 29.45
C GLU A 595 0.47 10.49 29.23
N GLY A 596 0.90 9.23 29.40
CA GLY A 596 2.24 8.77 29.10
C GLY A 596 2.68 9.09 27.67
N VAL A 597 1.76 9.11 26.70
CA VAL A 597 2.05 9.44 25.29
C VAL A 597 2.52 10.89 25.14
N TYR A 598 1.95 11.83 25.89
CA TYR A 598 2.39 13.24 25.89
C TYR A 598 3.77 13.39 26.52
N HIS A 599 3.99 12.81 27.71
CA HIS A 599 5.27 12.90 28.42
C HIS A 599 6.40 12.22 27.63
N ALA A 600 6.13 11.06 27.01
CA ALA A 600 7.11 10.34 26.20
C ALA A 600 7.43 11.06 24.88
N HIS A 601 6.46 11.76 24.27
CA HIS A 601 6.73 12.63 23.11
C HIS A 601 7.61 13.84 23.50
N LEU A 602 7.30 14.50 24.63
CA LEU A 602 8.10 15.61 25.16
C LEU A 602 9.52 15.17 25.52
N GLN A 603 9.68 14.01 26.16
CA GLN A 603 10.97 13.40 26.46
C GLN A 603 11.75 13.06 25.19
N GLN A 604 11.10 12.55 24.14
CA GLN A 604 11.73 12.22 22.86
C GLN A 604 12.24 13.48 22.13
N LEU A 605 11.45 14.55 22.10
CA LEU A 605 11.90 15.83 21.53
C LEU A 605 13.03 16.46 22.36
N GLY A 606 12.94 16.41 23.70
CA GLY A 606 13.99 16.92 24.58
C GLY A 606 15.31 16.15 24.48
N ALA A 607 15.26 14.82 24.31
CA ALA A 607 16.42 13.98 24.07
C ALA A 607 17.08 14.31 22.72
N LEU A 608 16.28 14.38 21.64
CA LEU A 608 16.78 14.74 20.31
C LEU A 608 17.40 16.15 20.31
N LEU A 609 16.75 17.14 20.92
CA LEU A 609 17.30 18.49 21.06
C LEU A 609 18.63 18.49 21.83
N LYS A 610 18.74 17.69 22.90
CA LYS A 610 19.98 17.54 23.68
C LYS A 610 21.12 16.93 22.86
N GLU A 611 20.86 15.90 22.05
CA GLU A 611 21.87 15.32 21.16
C GLU A 611 22.27 16.29 20.04
N LEU A 612 21.32 17.03 19.46
CA LEU A 612 21.61 18.07 18.46
C LEU A 612 22.47 19.21 19.03
N THR A 613 22.19 19.67 20.26
CA THR A 613 23.04 20.68 20.94
C THR A 613 24.39 20.13 21.38
N ALA A 614 24.53 18.81 21.56
CA ALA A 614 25.83 18.18 21.84
C ALA A 614 26.68 18.05 20.57
N ALA A 615 26.06 17.85 19.40
CA ALA A 615 26.73 17.83 18.10
C ALA A 615 27.15 19.22 17.60
N ASP A 616 26.37 20.26 17.92
CA ASP A 616 26.70 21.67 17.62
C ASP A 616 27.73 22.21 18.62
N THR A 617 28.97 21.73 18.53
CA THR A 617 30.08 22.09 19.43
C THR A 617 30.44 23.58 19.40
N ALA A 618 29.90 24.35 18.45
CA ALA A 618 30.05 25.79 18.32
C ALA A 618 28.80 26.59 18.76
N ASN A 619 27.73 25.91 19.19
CA ASN A 619 26.43 26.47 19.61
C ASN A 619 25.79 27.42 18.57
N THR A 620 26.10 27.23 17.28
CA THR A 620 25.64 28.07 16.16
C THR A 620 24.13 28.02 15.93
N GLY A 621 23.46 26.96 16.39
CA GLY A 621 22.08 26.64 16.03
C GLY A 621 21.93 25.97 14.67
N GLN A 622 23.03 25.55 14.05
CA GLN A 622 23.09 24.90 12.74
C GLN A 622 23.89 23.60 12.82
N LEU A 623 23.57 22.65 11.94
CA LEU A 623 24.35 21.42 11.71
C LEU A 623 24.42 21.15 10.20
N THR A 624 25.47 20.48 9.72
CA THR A 624 25.47 19.96 8.33
C THR A 624 24.48 18.80 8.20
N ARG A 625 24.08 18.45 6.96
CA ARG A 625 23.24 17.26 6.74
C ARG A 625 23.85 16.00 7.32
N GLU A 626 25.15 15.79 7.16
CA GLU A 626 25.86 14.62 7.68
C GLU A 626 25.79 14.54 9.21
N GLN A 627 26.05 15.65 9.90
CA GLN A 627 25.94 15.73 11.36
C GLN A 627 24.50 15.47 11.84
N PHE A 628 23.51 16.07 11.17
CA PHE A 628 22.09 15.90 11.51
C PHE A 628 21.62 14.45 11.30
N VAL A 629 22.04 13.79 10.21
CA VAL A 629 21.77 12.37 9.95
C VAL A 629 22.43 11.46 10.99
N LEU A 630 23.68 11.74 11.38
CA LEU A 630 24.37 10.98 12.43
C LEU A 630 23.66 11.11 13.79
N VAL A 631 23.18 12.30 14.16
CA VAL A 631 22.37 12.49 15.37
C VAL A 631 21.03 11.77 15.28
N LEU A 632 20.33 11.80 14.14
CA LEU A 632 19.08 11.04 13.97
C LEU A 632 19.29 9.53 14.10
N LYS A 633 20.42 9.00 13.63
CA LYS A 633 20.79 7.57 13.78
C LYS A 633 21.17 7.21 15.22
N SER A 634 21.80 8.13 15.94
CA SER A 634 22.08 8.01 17.39
C SER A 634 20.80 7.98 18.20
N ALA A 635 19.93 8.99 18.04
CA ALA A 635 18.70 9.14 18.79
C ALA A 635 17.63 8.07 18.47
N PHE A 636 17.62 7.54 17.23
CA PHE A 636 16.62 6.56 16.77
C PHE A 636 17.22 5.33 16.06
N PRO A 637 17.96 4.44 16.76
CA PRO A 637 18.69 3.32 16.13
C PRO A 637 17.81 2.27 15.41
N LEU A 638 16.49 2.27 15.65
CA LEU A 638 15.54 1.35 15.03
C LEU A 638 14.86 1.92 13.77
N LYS A 639 15.10 3.19 13.41
CA LYS A 639 14.51 3.79 12.20
C LYS A 639 15.27 3.37 10.95
N THR A 640 14.51 3.08 9.90
CA THR A 640 15.05 2.80 8.56
C THR A 640 15.69 4.05 7.95
N GLU A 641 16.61 3.86 7.00
CA GLU A 641 17.22 4.95 6.23
C GLU A 641 16.16 5.85 5.54
N GLU A 642 15.07 5.25 5.06
CA GLU A 642 13.93 5.96 4.46
C GLU A 642 13.24 6.88 5.47
N GLN A 643 12.91 6.37 6.66
CA GLN A 643 12.31 7.16 7.74
C GLN A 643 13.25 8.27 8.25
N ILE A 644 14.56 8.05 8.23
CA ILE A 644 15.54 9.08 8.62
C ILE A 644 15.65 10.15 7.53
N GLN A 645 15.64 9.78 6.25
CA GLN A 645 15.61 10.73 5.14
C GLN A 645 14.30 11.56 5.13
N GLU A 646 13.14 10.97 5.46
CA GLU A 646 11.90 11.74 5.68
C GLU A 646 12.06 12.81 6.76
N LEU A 647 12.79 12.53 7.85
CA LEU A 647 13.02 13.48 8.94
C LEU A 647 14.00 14.59 8.53
N VAL A 648 14.99 14.30 7.67
CA VAL A 648 15.88 15.31 7.07
C VAL A 648 15.10 16.26 6.16
N GLU A 649 14.18 15.74 5.35
CA GLU A 649 13.29 16.54 4.50
C GLU A 649 12.30 17.36 5.35
N ALA A 650 11.74 16.77 6.40
CA ALA A 650 10.85 17.44 7.35
C ALA A 650 11.56 18.50 8.23
N ALA A 651 12.89 18.43 8.35
CA ALA A 651 13.73 19.46 8.93
C ALA A 651 13.99 20.65 7.96
N GLY A 652 13.49 20.59 6.72
CA GLY A 652 13.58 21.67 5.74
C GLY A 652 14.89 21.69 4.94
N TYR A 653 15.62 20.57 4.86
CA TYR A 653 16.83 20.47 4.04
C TYR A 653 16.56 20.82 2.57
N LYS A 654 17.50 21.57 1.95
CA LYS A 654 17.47 21.93 0.53
C LYS A 654 18.87 21.79 -0.05
N THR A 655 18.98 21.20 -1.23
CA THR A 655 20.27 20.94 -1.92
C THR A 655 21.09 22.20 -2.25
N GLU A 656 20.50 23.39 -2.12
CA GLU A 656 21.16 24.69 -2.27
C GLU A 656 21.96 25.12 -1.02
N HIS A 657 21.60 24.61 0.16
CA HIS A 657 22.13 25.03 1.46
C HIS A 657 22.31 23.80 2.36
N ASP A 658 23.56 23.31 2.51
CA ASP A 658 23.81 22.04 3.22
C ASP A 658 23.71 22.14 4.77
N THR A 659 23.25 23.28 5.31
CA THR A 659 23.05 23.50 6.75
C THR A 659 21.58 23.47 7.15
N ILE A 660 21.30 22.78 8.26
CA ILE A 660 19.96 22.64 8.85
C ILE A 660 19.91 23.48 10.13
N MET A 661 19.01 24.46 10.15
CA MET A 661 18.72 25.29 11.33
C MET A 661 17.93 24.47 12.36
N TYR A 662 18.60 23.75 13.26
CA TYR A 662 17.91 22.81 14.14
C TYR A 662 17.10 23.49 15.27
N LYS A 663 17.52 24.67 15.76
CA LYS A 663 16.84 25.37 16.87
C LYS A 663 15.36 25.72 16.52
N PRO A 664 15.03 26.30 15.35
CA PRO A 664 13.65 26.50 14.90
C PRO A 664 12.73 25.25 14.90
N LEU A 665 13.27 24.04 14.76
CA LEU A 665 12.48 22.82 14.53
C LEU A 665 11.68 22.36 15.77
N PHE A 666 11.93 22.96 16.93
CA PHE A 666 11.31 22.61 18.21
C PHE A 666 10.38 23.69 18.77
N PHE A 667 10.21 24.83 18.07
CA PHE A 667 9.27 25.86 18.49
C PHE A 667 7.87 25.58 17.95
N GLU A 668 6.87 25.58 18.84
CA GLU A 668 5.48 25.82 18.45
C GLU A 668 5.31 27.29 18.06
N ASP A 669 4.52 27.59 17.02
CA ASP A 669 4.17 28.97 16.72
C ASP A 669 3.12 29.55 17.69
N GLU A 670 2.82 30.83 17.48
CA GLU A 670 1.81 31.59 18.20
C GLU A 670 0.38 31.04 18.06
N GLU A 671 0.11 30.17 17.08
CA GLU A 671 -1.16 29.46 16.88
C GLU A 671 -1.05 27.96 17.22
N GLY A 672 0.03 27.57 17.90
CA GLY A 672 0.29 26.23 18.42
C GLY A 672 0.54 25.18 17.34
N LYS A 673 0.92 25.60 16.14
CA LYS A 673 1.31 24.70 15.05
C LYS A 673 2.72 24.19 15.33
N THR A 674 2.90 22.88 15.33
CA THR A 674 4.23 22.27 15.50
C THR A 674 5.02 22.28 14.19
N HIS A 675 6.36 22.22 14.26
CA HIS A 675 7.18 22.12 13.05
C HIS A 675 6.99 20.77 12.35
N LEU A 676 7.14 20.73 11.02
CA LEU A 676 6.90 19.53 10.20
C LEU A 676 7.70 18.30 10.67
N LEU A 677 8.90 18.51 11.21
CA LEU A 677 9.71 17.47 11.87
C LEU A 677 8.96 16.77 13.01
N ALA A 678 8.35 17.52 13.93
CA ALA A 678 7.63 16.96 15.08
C ALA A 678 6.36 16.21 14.64
N ILE A 679 5.65 16.75 13.64
CA ILE A 679 4.50 16.10 12.99
C ILE A 679 4.92 14.75 12.37
N LYS A 680 6.01 14.74 11.58
CA LYS A 680 6.55 13.51 10.95
C LYS A 680 7.03 12.50 12.00
N LEU A 681 7.75 12.94 13.03
CA LEU A 681 8.21 12.07 14.11
C LEU A 681 7.04 11.41 14.86
N ARG A 682 5.95 12.15 15.10
CA ARG A 682 4.70 11.61 15.67
C ARG A 682 4.01 10.62 14.73
N ASN A 683 3.93 10.91 13.44
CA ASN A 683 3.30 10.03 12.46
C ASN A 683 4.08 8.72 12.30
N GLN A 684 5.41 8.78 12.29
CA GLN A 684 6.27 7.59 12.34
C GLN A 684 6.04 6.79 13.63
N TYR A 685 6.04 7.43 14.81
CA TYR A 685 5.74 6.75 16.08
C TYR A 685 4.38 6.03 16.06
N VAL A 686 3.32 6.65 15.53
CA VAL A 686 2.00 6.00 15.41
C VAL A 686 2.08 4.77 14.49
N THR A 687 2.79 4.88 13.36
CA THR A 687 2.98 3.78 12.41
C THR A 687 3.81 2.64 13.00
N GLU A 688 4.90 2.98 13.68
CA GLU A 688 5.83 2.05 14.37
C GLU A 688 5.12 1.30 15.50
N LYS A 689 4.32 2.02 16.30
CA LYS A 689 3.48 1.42 17.34
C LYS A 689 2.41 0.50 16.76
N GLN A 690 1.75 0.90 15.68
CA GLN A 690 0.71 0.08 15.05
C GLN A 690 1.31 -1.18 14.42
N GLY A 691 2.50 -1.09 13.79
CA GLY A 691 3.26 -2.25 13.34
C GLY A 691 3.61 -3.21 14.48
N TYR A 692 4.18 -2.70 15.58
CA TYR A 692 4.55 -3.50 16.75
C TYR A 692 3.32 -4.19 17.42
N LEU A 693 2.15 -3.56 17.39
CA LEU A 693 0.91 -4.18 17.89
C LEU A 693 0.28 -5.17 16.90
N CYS A 694 0.51 -5.02 15.59
CA CYS A 694 0.23 -6.08 14.61
C CYS A 694 1.15 -7.29 14.82
N ASP A 695 2.45 -7.08 15.08
CA ASP A 695 3.39 -8.15 15.44
C ASP A 695 2.91 -8.89 16.70
N LEU A 696 2.46 -8.15 17.71
CA LEU A 696 1.88 -8.71 18.95
C LEU A 696 0.60 -9.51 18.69
N GLN A 697 -0.29 -9.01 17.83
CA GLN A 697 -1.51 -9.73 17.46
C GLN A 697 -1.19 -11.01 16.67
N ASN A 698 -0.16 -11.01 15.83
CA ASN A 698 0.27 -12.20 15.07
C ASN A 698 0.82 -13.30 16.00
N GLU A 699 1.64 -12.95 16.99
CA GLU A 699 2.25 -13.93 17.92
C GLU A 699 1.24 -14.47 18.97
N LEU A 700 0.28 -13.63 19.39
CA LEU A 700 -0.88 -14.10 20.19
C LEU A 700 -1.83 -15.00 19.35
N GLY A 701 -1.77 -14.89 18.02
CA GLY A 701 -2.28 -15.86 17.07
C GLY A 701 -3.78 -16.17 17.20
N ALA A 702 -4.10 -17.42 17.53
CA ALA A 702 -5.47 -17.91 17.61
C ALA A 702 -6.09 -17.89 19.02
N LEU A 703 -5.43 -17.26 20.01
CA LEU A 703 -5.98 -17.08 21.34
C LEU A 703 -7.19 -16.14 21.30
N MET A 704 -8.34 -16.55 21.83
CA MET A 704 -9.49 -15.64 21.99
C MET A 704 -9.32 -14.72 23.20
N GLU A 705 -8.74 -15.24 24.28
CA GLU A 705 -8.43 -14.50 25.51
C GLU A 705 -6.97 -14.71 25.90
N VAL A 706 -6.37 -13.71 26.53
CA VAL A 706 -4.94 -13.63 26.86
C VAL A 706 -4.76 -13.36 28.35
N LYS A 707 -3.83 -14.08 29.01
CA LYS A 707 -3.43 -13.85 30.40
C LYS A 707 -2.14 -13.01 30.49
N PRO A 708 -1.78 -12.49 31.69
CA PRO A 708 -0.52 -11.76 31.87
C PRO A 708 0.72 -12.53 31.41
N ASP A 709 0.80 -13.84 31.64
CA ASP A 709 1.97 -14.65 31.29
C ASP A 709 2.07 -14.95 29.79
N ASP A 710 0.94 -15.12 29.11
CA ASP A 710 0.87 -15.24 27.65
C ASP A 710 1.37 -13.94 27.00
N LEU A 711 0.92 -12.78 27.53
CA LEU A 711 1.33 -11.45 27.08
C LEU A 711 2.82 -11.17 27.38
N ARG A 712 3.34 -11.59 28.55
CA ARG A 712 4.78 -11.54 28.87
C ARG A 712 5.60 -12.30 27.83
N THR A 713 5.16 -13.53 27.52
CA THR A 713 5.85 -14.41 26.58
C THR A 713 5.86 -13.80 25.18
N ALA A 714 4.71 -13.33 24.67
CA ALA A 714 4.61 -12.69 23.36
C ALA A 714 5.52 -11.45 23.23
N PHE A 715 5.50 -10.54 24.21
CA PHE A 715 6.39 -9.36 24.20
C PHE A 715 7.88 -9.75 24.19
N CYS A 716 8.31 -10.70 25.02
CA CYS A 716 9.71 -11.14 25.06
C CYS A 716 10.16 -11.85 23.78
N THR A 717 9.26 -12.57 23.08
CA THR A 717 9.54 -13.21 21.79
C THR A 717 9.71 -12.18 20.66
N ILE A 718 8.87 -11.14 20.66
CA ILE A 718 8.87 -10.12 19.59
C ILE A 718 9.98 -9.09 19.81
N ASP A 719 10.26 -8.72 21.06
CA ASP A 719 11.28 -7.73 21.41
C ASP A 719 12.13 -8.16 22.61
N HIS A 720 13.25 -8.78 22.27
CA HIS A 720 14.28 -9.27 23.18
C HIS A 720 15.00 -8.13 23.96
N GLY A 721 14.74 -6.86 23.64
CA GLY A 721 15.33 -5.69 24.31
C GLY A 721 14.47 -5.07 25.42
N VAL A 722 13.24 -5.56 25.65
CA VAL A 722 12.33 -4.97 26.64
C VAL A 722 12.82 -5.24 28.07
N THR A 723 12.95 -4.18 28.88
CA THR A 723 13.29 -4.29 30.30
C THR A 723 12.08 -4.73 31.14
N GLU A 724 12.30 -5.47 32.23
CA GLU A 724 11.21 -5.99 33.07
C GLU A 724 10.26 -4.87 33.57
N GLN A 725 10.81 -3.71 33.92
CA GLN A 725 10.03 -2.53 34.34
C GLN A 725 9.11 -2.00 33.24
N LEU A 726 9.56 -2.01 31.98
CA LEU A 726 8.78 -1.57 30.83
C LEU A 726 7.71 -2.61 30.47
N LEU A 727 8.04 -3.90 30.58
CA LEU A 727 7.11 -5.01 30.39
C LEU A 727 5.97 -4.98 31.43
N ASP A 728 6.29 -4.76 32.71
CA ASP A 728 5.29 -4.60 33.77
C ASP A 728 4.37 -3.40 33.53
N TYR A 729 4.90 -2.29 32.99
CA TYR A 729 4.09 -1.14 32.58
C TYR A 729 3.13 -1.49 31.44
N TYR A 730 3.60 -2.15 30.37
CA TYR A 730 2.74 -2.56 29.24
C TYR A 730 1.63 -3.53 29.67
N ILE A 731 1.91 -4.44 30.61
CA ILE A 731 0.91 -5.34 31.18
C ILE A 731 -0.08 -4.58 32.06
N SER A 732 0.40 -3.64 32.90
CA SER A 732 -0.46 -2.77 33.69
C SER A 732 -1.41 -1.95 32.81
N CYS A 733 -0.95 -1.51 31.63
CA CYS A 733 -1.78 -0.85 30.62
C CYS A 733 -2.80 -1.78 29.95
N ALA A 734 -2.41 -3.01 29.56
CA ALA A 734 -3.32 -4.00 28.99
C ALA A 734 -4.45 -4.38 29.95
N PHE A 735 -4.12 -4.62 31.22
CA PHE A 735 -5.09 -5.07 32.22
C PHE A 735 -5.83 -3.91 32.91
N GLN A 736 -5.29 -2.69 32.85
CA GLN A 736 -5.79 -1.48 33.53
C GLN A 736 -5.75 -1.59 35.07
N VAL A 737 -4.78 -2.35 35.58
CA VAL A 737 -4.60 -2.72 36.99
C VAL A 737 -3.10 -2.63 37.30
N PRO A 738 -2.66 -2.04 38.43
CA PRO A 738 -1.24 -1.95 38.78
C PRO A 738 -0.67 -3.33 39.15
N LYS A 739 0.65 -3.52 39.02
CA LYS A 739 1.35 -4.80 39.22
C LYS A 739 0.98 -5.50 40.53
N GLU A 740 0.78 -4.75 41.62
CA GLU A 740 0.48 -5.26 42.96
C GLU A 740 -0.96 -5.79 43.13
N GLN A 741 -1.82 -5.57 42.13
CA GLN A 741 -3.24 -5.98 42.12
C GLN A 741 -3.57 -6.91 40.94
N LEU A 742 -2.58 -7.28 40.13
CA LEU A 742 -2.74 -8.08 38.93
C LEU A 742 -2.99 -9.56 39.30
N ASP A 743 -4.18 -10.08 38.98
CA ASP A 743 -4.51 -11.50 39.14
C ASP A 743 -3.90 -12.32 37.98
N PRO A 744 -3.01 -13.31 38.23
CA PRO A 744 -2.47 -14.20 37.20
C PRO A 744 -3.54 -15.02 36.45
N ALA A 745 -4.73 -15.20 37.04
CA ALA A 745 -5.85 -15.88 36.41
C ALA A 745 -6.72 -14.96 35.53
N ALA A 746 -6.50 -13.64 35.53
CA ALA A 746 -7.27 -12.72 34.72
C ALA A 746 -7.05 -12.96 33.21
N SER A 747 -8.14 -13.05 32.46
CA SER A 747 -8.13 -13.16 31.00
C SER A 747 -8.89 -12.00 30.35
N ILE A 748 -8.40 -11.52 29.21
CA ILE A 748 -9.00 -10.41 28.44
C ILE A 748 -9.03 -10.79 26.95
N PRO A 749 -10.12 -10.52 26.20
CA PRO A 749 -10.15 -10.75 24.76
C PRO A 749 -9.08 -9.97 24.01
N VAL A 750 -8.45 -10.59 22.99
CA VAL A 750 -7.36 -9.96 22.20
C VAL A 750 -7.72 -8.57 21.69
N ASP A 751 -8.91 -8.40 21.11
CA ASP A 751 -9.36 -7.11 20.59
C ASP A 751 -9.38 -6.01 21.67
N VAL A 752 -9.84 -6.33 22.88
CA VAL A 752 -9.91 -5.39 24.00
C VAL A 752 -8.51 -5.07 24.52
N LEU A 753 -7.62 -6.07 24.56
CA LEU A 753 -6.21 -5.91 24.94
C LEU A 753 -5.49 -5.00 23.94
N ILE A 754 -5.60 -5.26 22.63
CA ILE A 754 -4.96 -4.44 21.59
C ILE A 754 -5.55 -3.01 21.58
N GLN A 755 -6.85 -2.82 21.77
CA GLN A 755 -7.45 -1.48 21.88
C GLN A 755 -6.92 -0.69 23.10
N ARG A 756 -6.71 -1.34 24.26
CA ARG A 756 -6.10 -0.68 25.44
C ARG A 756 -4.61 -0.37 25.23
N LEU A 757 -3.87 -1.27 24.60
CA LEU A 757 -2.49 -1.02 24.22
C LEU A 757 -2.39 0.12 23.18
N MET A 758 -3.35 0.24 22.25
CA MET A 758 -3.47 1.38 21.34
C MET A 758 -3.65 2.74 22.04
N THR A 759 -4.15 2.80 23.29
CA THR A 759 -4.19 4.07 24.05
C THR A 759 -2.90 4.41 24.80
N ALA A 760 -2.10 3.43 25.26
CA ALA A 760 -0.91 3.64 26.09
C ALA A 760 0.34 4.16 25.33
N ASP A 761 1.43 4.56 26.00
CA ASP A 761 2.72 4.70 25.31
C ASP A 761 3.40 3.33 25.18
N ILE A 762 3.65 2.89 23.94
CA ILE A 762 4.26 1.58 23.65
C ILE A 762 5.25 1.76 22.50
N ARG A 763 6.45 1.21 22.68
CA ARG A 763 7.60 1.37 21.78
C ARG A 763 8.35 0.05 21.71
N ARG A 764 8.87 -0.28 20.53
CA ARG A 764 9.87 -1.32 20.36
C ARG A 764 11.21 -0.75 20.87
N GLN A 765 11.89 -1.46 21.75
CA GLN A 765 13.16 -1.07 22.38
C GLN A 765 14.36 -1.68 21.64
N GLY A 766 14.25 -2.94 21.20
CA GLY A 766 15.23 -3.63 20.38
C GLY A 766 16.55 -3.98 21.09
N VAL A 767 17.32 -4.88 20.48
CA VAL A 767 18.65 -5.27 20.99
C VAL A 767 19.70 -4.24 20.54
N VAL A 768 20.06 -3.34 21.46
CA VAL A 768 21.11 -2.33 21.23
C VAL A 768 22.45 -3.00 21.00
N SER A 769 22.84 -3.14 19.73
CA SER A 769 24.10 -3.75 19.31
C SER A 769 25.20 -2.70 19.21
N GLY A 770 25.75 -2.28 20.36
CA GLY A 770 26.84 -1.30 20.46
C GLY A 770 27.51 -1.32 21.83
N ASP A 771 28.81 -1.02 21.87
CA ASP A 771 29.66 -1.20 23.06
C ASP A 771 29.15 -0.49 24.33
N ALA A 772 29.21 -1.20 25.46
CA ALA A 772 28.74 -0.72 26.76
C ALA A 772 29.65 0.37 27.36
N LYS A 773 29.41 1.63 26.95
CA LYS A 773 29.75 2.83 27.73
C LYS A 773 28.52 3.74 27.80
N TYR A 774 28.31 4.35 28.96
CA TYR A 774 27.16 5.21 29.30
C TYR A 774 25.80 4.48 29.42
N LEU A 775 25.65 3.68 30.48
CA LEU A 775 24.36 3.69 31.18
C LEU A 775 24.18 5.05 31.86
N PRO A 776 23.05 5.75 31.68
CA PRO A 776 22.55 6.69 32.68
C PRO A 776 22.03 5.88 33.87
N SER A 777 22.60 6.06 35.06
CA SER A 777 22.06 5.43 36.27
C SER A 777 20.69 6.03 36.61
N CYS A 778 19.73 5.17 36.99
CA CYS A 778 18.52 5.63 37.66
C CYS A 778 18.93 6.19 39.03
N THR A 779 18.97 7.52 39.14
CA THR A 779 19.34 8.24 40.36
C THR A 779 18.32 9.32 40.64
N THR A 780 18.03 9.56 41.92
CA THR A 780 17.03 10.51 42.40
C THR A 780 17.38 11.96 42.07
N ALA A 781 16.37 12.83 42.06
CA ALA A 781 16.52 14.24 41.73
C ALA A 781 17.39 15.01 42.73
N GLU A 782 18.25 15.89 42.21
CA GLU A 782 18.71 17.11 42.87
C GLU A 782 19.13 18.15 41.80
N ASP A 783 19.10 19.42 42.20
CA ASP A 783 18.99 20.65 41.41
C ASP A 783 19.84 20.85 40.12
N ALA A 784 19.17 21.37 39.07
CA ALA A 784 19.75 22.28 38.07
C ALA A 784 18.64 23.16 37.45
N ASP A 785 18.92 24.45 37.23
CA ASP A 785 17.94 25.44 36.77
C ASP A 785 17.34 25.13 35.38
N SER A 786 16.04 25.38 35.24
CA SER A 786 15.32 25.24 33.97
C SER A 786 15.21 26.59 33.24
N PRO A 787 15.68 26.74 32.00
CA PRO A 787 15.19 27.79 31.11
C PRO A 787 13.73 27.49 30.78
N ALA A 788 12.82 28.43 31.06
CA ALA A 788 11.40 28.26 30.77
C ALA A 788 11.09 28.28 29.25
N ASN A 789 9.96 27.70 28.88
CA ASN A 789 9.44 27.48 27.52
C ASN A 789 10.09 26.30 26.77
N VAL A 790 9.63 25.09 27.12
CA VAL A 790 8.89 24.26 26.16
C VAL A 790 7.44 24.23 26.63
#